data_AF-A0AAU8XWL2-F1
#
_entry.id   AF-A0AAU8XWL2-F1
#
_cell.length_a   1.000
_cell.length_b   1.000
_cell.length_c   1.000
_cell.angle_alpha   90.00
_cell.angle_beta   90.00
_cell.angle_gamma   90.00
#
_symmetry.space_group_name_H-M   'P 1'
#
loop_
_entity.id
_entity.type
_entity.pdbx_description
1 polymer ?
#
loop_
_entity_poly.entity_id
_entity_poly.type
_entity_poly.pdbx_seq_one_letter_code
_entity_poly.pdbx_strand_id
1 'polypeptide(L)'
;MAYFDNDFDTLFNELNSSFFNDDFGRRSGNGNSGSIPINYSSNMSSAPQTIQQNPQQPNEKPIGVDLVEEAKKNNFDPVIGRDEQIDNVIEILSRRKKNNPVLIGPAGVGKTSIVEGLAERIASGNVPAKMANMHIISVNINDMVAGSSLRGSFEERLKKVIDKAKSDPNIVLFIDELHNIVGAGSTDSENNNGDAANILKPALANGDLKLIGATTTSEFQRIEKDPALSRRFQAVQVPEPTTDVAIKILKGLKKKYEDYHHVKYSDDSLKLAVELSERYIQGRYLPDKAIDLMDEAGAKKALLVQPTDEKNLKNQISALEAKKSEAAKAEDYDKAGEIKTKIAELEKQLKNVDTKNIPEVTEKDIYAIIEQKTKIPMSELHADEAQKNLDLAKKLKKNVIDQDRAIDVITDAIARKQIFKDSDRPTGSFLLTGPTGVGKTELAKQLAIQLFGNKDHLIRLDMSEYQDEMAVNKLIGSAPGYVGYGEGGQLTEKVRHQPYSLILFDEIEKANPQVFNALLQIMDDGRLTDAQGRTVSFKDTILIMTSNAGFSDKLLEDGKVDQDKLISALENYFRPEFLNRLDAIVPFNSLTEQDMGKIINIYLKKMSHVLAKKGVTVEVSDEAKNFLAEKGYDKKFGARPLRRVVEQNLETPAAKLILREPDTKKIEFTADDKHLYLNGKAIFDISPKVEEKVKEDEAKAEDKKED
;
A
#
# COMPACT_ATOMS: atom_id res chain seq x y z
N MET A 1 52.83 28.80 25.54
CA MET A 1 53.10 27.80 26.59
C MET A 1 51.73 27.32 27.07
N ALA A 2 51.33 26.07 26.99
CA ALA A 2 51.97 24.80 26.67
C ALA A 2 50.82 23.78 26.44
N TYR A 3 50.95 22.95 25.39
CA TYR A 3 50.32 21.63 25.17
C TYR A 3 48.80 21.49 25.34
N PHE A 4 48.08 21.50 24.21
CA PHE A 4 46.79 20.83 24.02
C PHE A 4 47.00 19.68 23.02
N ASP A 5 46.55 18.48 23.42
CA ASP A 5 46.78 17.19 22.77
C ASP A 5 46.21 17.11 21.34
N ASN A 6 47.10 16.80 20.40
CA ASN A 6 46.83 16.45 19.01
C ASN A 6 46.59 14.94 18.82
N ASP A 7 46.26 14.21 19.91
CA ASP A 7 46.29 12.73 19.93
C ASP A 7 45.14 12.08 19.15
N PHE A 8 44.01 12.76 18.91
CA PHE A 8 42.86 12.15 18.22
C PHE A 8 42.91 12.30 16.69
N ASP A 9 43.36 13.45 16.19
CA ASP A 9 43.64 13.64 14.76
C ASP A 9 44.83 12.77 14.30
N THR A 10 45.80 12.50 15.19
CA THR A 10 46.84 11.51 14.94
C THR A 10 46.32 10.09 15.05
N LEU A 11 45.40 9.76 15.97
CA LEU A 11 44.76 8.43 16.04
C LEU A 11 43.88 8.11 14.81
N PHE A 12 43.16 9.10 14.27
CA PHE A 12 42.33 8.95 13.07
C PHE A 12 43.18 8.82 11.80
N ASN A 13 44.33 9.51 11.74
CA ASN A 13 45.31 9.35 10.67
C ASN A 13 46.21 8.10 10.84
N GLU A 14 46.49 7.63 12.05
CA GLU A 14 47.20 6.37 12.34
C GLU A 14 46.35 5.16 12.00
N LEU A 15 45.03 5.22 12.23
CA LEU A 15 44.08 4.21 11.75
C LEU A 15 44.05 4.11 10.21
N ASN A 16 44.43 5.16 9.50
CA ASN A 16 44.55 5.16 8.03
C ASN A 16 45.97 4.81 7.53
N SER A 17 47.03 5.08 8.31
CA SER A 17 48.44 4.90 7.89
C SER A 17 49.09 3.59 8.35
N SER A 18 48.69 3.03 9.49
CA SER A 18 49.25 1.77 10.03
C SER A 18 48.71 0.50 9.37
N PHE A 19 47.74 0.63 8.46
CA PHE A 19 47.14 -0.51 7.75
C PHE A 19 47.99 -1.07 6.59
N PHE A 20 49.05 -0.38 6.13
CA PHE A 20 49.65 -0.67 4.81
C PHE A 20 51.17 -0.76 4.69
N ASN A 21 51.91 -1.01 5.77
CA ASN A 21 53.32 -1.40 5.65
C ASN A 21 53.65 -2.51 6.64
N ASP A 22 53.44 -3.77 6.23
CA ASP A 22 54.56 -4.72 6.19
C ASP A 22 54.20 -6.03 5.46
N ASP A 23 55.19 -6.44 4.67
CA ASP A 23 55.47 -7.78 4.15
C ASP A 23 54.85 -8.23 2.81
N PHE A 24 55.53 -7.90 1.70
CA PHE A 24 55.65 -8.81 0.55
C PHE A 24 57.02 -8.68 -0.12
N GLY A 25 58.02 -9.34 0.47
CA GLY A 25 59.32 -9.57 -0.14
C GLY A 25 59.37 -10.84 -1.01
N ARG A 26 59.43 -10.65 -2.33
CA ARG A 26 60.10 -11.47 -3.38
C ARG A 26 59.93 -13.01 -3.40
N ARG A 27 59.39 -13.53 -4.52
CA ARG A 27 60.13 -14.47 -5.40
C ARG A 27 59.57 -14.54 -6.83
N SER A 28 60.50 -14.54 -7.77
CA SER A 28 60.36 -14.47 -9.24
C SER A 28 60.00 -15.81 -9.87
N GLY A 29 59.25 -15.79 -10.98
CA GLY A 29 58.95 -16.94 -11.82
C GLY A 29 58.56 -16.52 -13.24
N ASN A 30 59.43 -16.88 -14.18
CA ASN A 30 59.51 -16.51 -15.60
C ASN A 30 58.47 -17.25 -16.48
N GLY A 31 58.01 -16.67 -17.60
CA GLY A 31 57.20 -17.39 -18.60
C GLY A 31 56.65 -16.53 -19.74
N ASN A 32 57.10 -16.81 -20.96
CA ASN A 32 57.01 -16.03 -22.20
C ASN A 32 55.86 -16.50 -23.14
N SER A 33 55.63 -15.74 -24.24
CA SER A 33 54.87 -16.04 -25.50
C SER A 33 53.35 -15.77 -25.52
N GLY A 34 52.70 -15.23 -26.56
CA GLY A 34 53.10 -14.89 -27.93
C GLY A 34 51.96 -14.16 -28.70
N SER A 35 52.15 -12.87 -28.96
CA SER A 35 52.11 -12.10 -30.23
C SER A 35 51.19 -12.44 -31.47
N ILE A 36 50.56 -11.36 -32.05
CA ILE A 36 50.31 -10.92 -33.48
C ILE A 36 49.14 -11.56 -34.29
N PRO A 37 48.47 -10.95 -35.35
CA PRO A 37 48.62 -9.64 -36.09
C PRO A 37 47.35 -8.74 -36.28
N ILE A 38 47.43 -7.39 -36.42
CA ILE A 38 47.86 -6.47 -37.54
C ILE A 38 46.76 -6.18 -38.61
N ASN A 39 46.29 -4.91 -38.74
CA ASN A 39 46.60 -4.04 -39.90
C ASN A 39 46.11 -2.58 -39.85
N TYR A 40 46.92 -1.73 -40.50
CA TYR A 40 47.08 -0.26 -40.44
C TYR A 40 46.17 0.57 -41.36
N SER A 41 45.97 1.86 -41.01
CA SER A 41 46.07 2.98 -41.97
C SER A 41 46.31 4.33 -41.27
N SER A 42 47.16 5.15 -41.88
CA SER A 42 47.92 6.30 -41.37
C SER A 42 47.36 7.68 -41.74
N ASN A 43 47.56 8.71 -40.89
CA ASN A 43 48.34 9.93 -41.22
C ASN A 43 48.37 10.97 -40.07
N MET A 44 49.60 11.31 -39.62
CA MET A 44 50.18 12.61 -39.19
C MET A 44 49.30 13.63 -38.42
N SER A 45 49.63 14.16 -37.24
CA SER A 45 50.90 14.78 -36.79
C SER A 45 50.86 15.08 -35.28
N SER A 46 52.03 15.38 -34.69
CA SER A 46 52.31 16.01 -33.38
C SER A 46 52.51 15.10 -32.15
N ALA A 47 53.54 15.45 -31.37
CA ALA A 47 54.26 14.63 -30.41
C ALA A 47 53.44 14.25 -29.15
N PRO A 48 53.62 13.03 -28.57
CA PRO A 48 53.04 12.71 -27.28
C PRO A 48 53.89 13.26 -26.15
N GLN A 49 53.33 14.21 -25.39
CA GLN A 49 53.80 14.52 -24.04
C GLN A 49 53.66 13.27 -23.16
N THR A 50 54.75 12.87 -22.53
CA THR A 50 54.80 11.88 -21.46
C THR A 50 53.95 12.35 -20.28
N ILE A 51 52.72 11.86 -20.18
CA ILE A 51 51.94 11.92 -18.95
C ILE A 51 52.58 10.89 -18.01
N GLN A 52 53.33 11.36 -17.01
CA GLN A 52 53.64 10.59 -15.82
C GLN A 52 52.30 10.20 -15.17
N GLN A 53 51.91 8.93 -15.30
CA GLN A 53 50.89 8.35 -14.44
C GLN A 53 51.50 8.23 -13.04
N ASN A 54 51.18 9.18 -12.17
CA ASN A 54 51.22 8.94 -10.74
C ASN A 54 50.27 7.76 -10.46
N PRO A 55 50.71 6.67 -9.81
CA PRO A 55 49.79 5.67 -9.34
C PRO A 55 48.94 6.30 -8.25
N GLN A 56 47.70 6.68 -8.57
CA GLN A 56 46.69 7.00 -7.56
C GLN A 56 46.47 5.73 -6.73
N GLN A 57 46.87 5.79 -5.45
CA GLN A 57 46.44 4.80 -4.46
C GLN A 57 44.90 4.74 -4.48
N PRO A 58 44.30 3.55 -4.40
CA PRO A 58 42.86 3.44 -4.28
C PRO A 58 42.46 4.08 -2.93
N ASN A 59 41.68 5.15 -2.96
CA ASN A 59 41.05 5.70 -1.76
C ASN A 59 40.12 4.61 -1.17
N GLU A 60 40.58 3.86 -0.18
CA GLU A 60 39.74 2.92 0.55
C GLU A 60 38.76 3.69 1.45
N LYS A 61 37.48 3.31 1.40
CA LYS A 61 36.42 3.95 2.18
C LYS A 61 36.52 3.55 3.66
N PRO A 62 36.23 4.48 4.61
CA PRO A 62 36.19 4.15 6.04
C PRO A 62 35.15 3.07 6.35
N ILE A 63 35.49 2.16 7.27
CA ILE A 63 34.71 0.94 7.59
C ILE A 63 33.49 1.23 8.50
N GLY A 64 33.45 2.39 9.15
CA GLY A 64 32.32 2.83 9.98
C GLY A 64 32.31 4.35 10.15
N VAL A 65 31.19 4.86 10.68
CA VAL A 65 30.96 6.30 10.87
C VAL A 65 30.82 6.58 12.37
N ASP A 66 31.56 7.57 12.87
CA ASP A 66 31.39 8.04 14.25
C ASP A 66 30.20 9.00 14.35
N LEU A 67 29.12 8.53 14.98
CA LEU A 67 27.90 9.29 15.11
C LEU A 67 28.06 10.49 16.06
N VAL A 68 28.97 10.44 17.04
CA VAL A 68 29.16 11.56 17.98
C VAL A 68 29.87 12.72 17.27
N GLU A 69 30.82 12.44 16.39
CA GLU A 69 31.46 13.45 15.55
C GLU A 69 30.50 14.03 14.51
N GLU A 70 29.60 13.21 13.95
CA GLU A 70 28.53 13.71 13.07
C GLU A 70 27.51 14.57 13.82
N ALA A 71 27.18 14.23 15.06
CA ALA A 71 26.32 15.06 15.93
C ALA A 71 26.94 16.44 16.19
N LYS A 72 28.25 16.53 16.44
CA LYS A 72 28.95 17.81 16.63
C LYS A 72 28.85 18.74 15.41
N LYS A 73 28.66 18.17 14.22
CA LYS A 73 28.46 18.91 12.96
C LYS A 73 27.01 19.34 12.72
N ASN A 74 26.07 18.96 13.60
CA ASN A 74 24.62 19.15 13.44
C ASN A 74 24.05 18.50 12.16
N ASN A 75 24.52 17.28 11.84
CA ASN A 75 24.12 16.57 10.63
C ASN A 75 22.88 15.66 10.78
N PHE A 76 22.36 15.48 11.99
CA PHE A 76 21.21 14.60 12.24
C PHE A 76 19.86 15.30 12.15
N ASP A 77 18.84 14.49 11.90
CA ASP A 77 17.46 14.93 11.98
C ASP A 77 17.03 15.08 13.45
N PRO A 78 16.18 16.07 13.77
CA PRO A 78 15.78 16.31 15.15
C PRO A 78 15.01 15.11 15.71
N VAL A 79 15.52 14.58 16.83
CA VAL A 79 14.91 13.44 17.51
C VAL A 79 13.77 13.92 18.42
N ILE A 80 12.54 13.53 18.09
CA ILE A 80 11.33 14.02 18.76
C ILE A 80 10.57 12.88 19.43
N GLY A 81 10.23 13.04 20.71
CA GLY A 81 9.38 12.10 21.45
C GLY A 81 10.04 10.76 21.79
N ARG A 82 11.37 10.71 21.85
CA ARG A 82 12.15 9.49 22.14
C ARG A 82 13.01 9.57 23.41
N ASP A 83 12.77 10.55 24.27
CA ASP A 83 13.59 10.80 25.46
C ASP A 83 13.65 9.59 26.40
N GLU A 84 12.51 8.93 26.66
CA GLU A 84 12.45 7.74 27.51
C GLU A 84 13.28 6.58 26.94
N GLN A 85 13.23 6.35 25.62
CA GLN A 85 14.03 5.30 25.00
C GLN A 85 15.52 5.63 25.05
N ILE A 86 15.90 6.89 24.84
CA ILE A 86 17.30 7.34 24.97
C ILE A 86 17.78 7.18 26.41
N ASP A 87 16.98 7.58 27.40
CA ASP A 87 17.29 7.41 28.83
C ASP A 87 17.48 5.94 29.20
N ASN A 88 16.61 5.05 28.69
CA ASN A 88 16.75 3.61 28.88
C ASN A 88 18.05 3.07 28.28
N VAL A 89 18.45 3.54 27.09
CA VAL A 89 19.72 3.15 26.47
C VAL A 89 20.92 3.62 27.31
N ILE A 90 20.90 4.85 27.81
CA ILE A 90 21.92 5.41 28.72
C ILE A 90 22.01 4.58 30.01
N GLU A 91 20.86 4.24 30.60
CA GLU A 91 20.79 3.44 31.81
C GLU A 91 21.43 2.07 31.57
N ILE A 92 21.07 1.40 30.49
CA ILE A 92 21.58 0.07 30.14
C ILE A 92 23.09 0.10 29.89
N LEU A 93 23.60 1.04 29.08
CA LEU A 93 25.03 1.18 28.81
C LEU A 93 25.86 1.45 30.09
N SER A 94 25.22 2.05 31.11
CA SER A 94 25.84 2.32 32.41
C SER A 94 25.86 1.12 33.36
N ARG A 95 25.17 0.01 33.05
CA ARG A 95 25.11 -1.19 33.89
C ARG A 95 26.42 -1.98 33.85
N ARG A 96 26.68 -2.75 34.91
CA ARG A 96 27.82 -3.69 34.98
C ARG A 96 27.58 -5.02 34.26
N LYS A 97 26.32 -5.42 34.11
CA LYS A 97 25.88 -6.66 33.43
C LYS A 97 24.67 -6.33 32.57
N LYS A 98 24.47 -7.08 31.49
CA LYS A 98 23.42 -6.82 30.49
C LYS A 98 23.45 -5.36 30.01
N ASN A 99 24.64 -4.93 29.62
CA ASN A 99 24.95 -3.55 29.26
C ASN A 99 24.95 -3.31 27.75
N ASN A 100 24.45 -4.25 26.96
CA ASN A 100 24.26 -4.10 25.53
C ASN A 100 22.77 -3.88 25.24
N PRO A 101 22.32 -2.63 25.04
CA PRO A 101 20.92 -2.36 24.68
C PRO A 101 20.62 -2.86 23.27
N VAL A 102 19.43 -3.42 23.09
CA VAL A 102 18.90 -3.78 21.77
C VAL A 102 17.54 -3.10 21.58
N LEU A 103 17.49 -2.15 20.66
CA LEU A 103 16.29 -1.45 20.24
C LEU A 103 15.42 -2.42 19.45
N ILE A 104 14.24 -2.75 19.99
CA ILE A 104 13.29 -3.68 19.38
C ILE A 104 11.98 -2.97 19.07
N GLY A 105 11.48 -3.19 17.87
CA GLY A 105 10.23 -2.62 17.40
C GLY A 105 10.03 -2.88 15.92
N PRO A 106 8.89 -2.50 15.34
CA PRO A 106 8.64 -2.63 13.91
C PRO A 106 9.70 -1.90 13.04
N ALA A 107 9.74 -2.19 11.75
CA ALA A 107 10.55 -1.42 10.80
C ALA A 107 9.92 -0.04 10.58
N GLY A 108 10.75 1.00 10.38
CA GLY A 108 10.28 2.37 10.10
C GLY A 108 9.90 3.21 11.32
N VAL A 109 9.95 2.69 12.55
CA VAL A 109 9.58 3.47 13.76
C VAL A 109 10.66 4.47 14.22
N GLY A 110 11.84 4.50 13.58
CA GLY A 110 12.94 5.39 13.96
C GLY A 110 13.88 4.83 15.05
N LYS A 111 14.26 3.55 14.96
CA LYS A 111 15.25 2.93 15.87
C LYS A 111 16.61 3.62 15.78
N THR A 112 17.09 3.86 14.56
CA THR A 112 18.37 4.55 14.30
C THR A 112 18.38 5.97 14.88
N SER A 113 17.26 6.69 14.79
CA SER A 113 17.11 8.04 15.37
C SER A 113 17.29 8.08 16.88
N ILE A 114 17.01 7.00 17.62
CA ILE A 114 17.30 6.93 19.06
C ILE A 114 18.81 6.94 19.31
N VAL A 115 19.58 6.28 18.45
CA VAL A 115 21.05 6.22 18.54
C VAL A 115 21.67 7.55 18.14
N GLU A 116 21.14 8.20 17.09
CA GLU A 116 21.52 9.56 16.70
C GLU A 116 21.24 10.55 17.85
N GLY A 117 20.07 10.48 18.48
CA GLY A 117 19.73 11.33 19.63
C GLY A 117 20.60 11.05 20.86
N LEU A 118 21.04 9.81 21.08
CA LEU A 118 22.06 9.51 22.08
C LEU A 118 23.39 10.17 21.73
N ALA A 119 23.82 10.11 20.47
CA ALA A 119 25.06 10.74 20.01
C ALA A 119 25.03 12.27 20.20
N GLU A 120 23.89 12.92 19.93
CA GLU A 120 23.67 14.34 20.22
C GLU A 120 23.81 14.66 21.71
N ARG A 121 23.22 13.85 22.59
CA ARG A 121 23.34 14.04 24.04
C ARG A 121 24.77 13.85 24.53
N ILE A 122 25.53 12.91 23.96
CA ILE A 122 26.95 12.75 24.28
C ILE A 122 27.73 13.99 23.81
N ALA A 123 27.53 14.42 22.56
CA ALA A 123 28.19 15.59 22.00
C ALA A 123 27.90 16.89 22.79
N SER A 124 26.68 17.04 23.31
CA SER A 124 26.27 18.19 24.12
C SER A 124 26.64 18.05 25.61
N GLY A 125 27.26 16.94 26.03
CA GLY A 125 27.58 16.66 27.42
C GLY A 125 26.37 16.37 28.33
N ASN A 126 25.18 16.11 27.76
CA ASN A 126 23.96 15.79 28.49
C ASN A 126 23.83 14.28 28.77
N VAL A 127 24.90 13.70 29.32
CA VAL A 127 24.99 12.29 29.69
C VAL A 127 25.78 12.15 31.00
N PRO A 128 25.67 11.02 31.73
CA PRO A 128 26.48 10.78 32.92
C PRO A 128 27.99 10.91 32.61
N ALA A 129 28.79 11.39 33.57
CA ALA A 129 30.23 11.67 33.39
C ALA A 129 31.04 10.49 32.81
N LYS A 130 30.61 9.24 33.06
CA LYS A 130 31.25 8.04 32.51
C LYS A 130 31.08 7.88 30.99
N MET A 131 30.13 8.59 30.40
CA MET A 131 29.78 8.53 28.98
C MET A 131 30.21 9.77 28.20
N ALA A 132 30.79 10.77 28.87
CA ALA A 132 31.14 12.05 28.24
C ALA A 132 32.15 11.92 27.10
N ASN A 133 33.04 10.92 27.17
CA ASN A 133 34.06 10.65 26.16
C ASN A 133 33.71 9.44 25.28
N MET A 134 32.46 8.96 25.32
CA MET A 134 32.08 7.81 24.51
C MET A 134 31.95 8.18 23.03
N HIS A 135 32.35 7.24 22.18
CA HIS A 135 32.17 7.31 20.74
C HIS A 135 31.20 6.20 20.30
N ILE A 136 30.30 6.53 19.38
CA ILE A 136 29.35 5.56 18.82
C ILE A 136 29.73 5.30 17.37
N ILE A 137 30.28 4.13 17.09
CA ILE A 137 30.75 3.75 15.77
C ILE A 137 29.67 2.92 15.08
N SER A 138 28.99 3.51 14.10
CA SER A 138 28.02 2.82 13.25
C SER A 138 28.74 1.96 12.21
N VAL A 139 28.36 0.69 12.13
CA VAL A 139 28.94 -0.28 11.19
C VAL A 139 27.83 -0.81 10.27
N ASN A 140 27.97 -0.56 8.97
CA ASN A 140 27.09 -1.12 7.96
C ASN A 140 27.68 -2.40 7.38
N ILE A 141 27.08 -3.54 7.70
CA ILE A 141 27.54 -4.86 7.27
C ILE A 141 27.55 -4.97 5.73
N ASN A 142 26.58 -4.36 5.06
CA ASN A 142 26.47 -4.42 3.60
C ASN A 142 27.66 -3.72 2.91
N ASP A 143 28.13 -2.60 3.47
CA ASP A 143 29.30 -1.87 2.96
C ASP A 143 30.59 -2.66 3.15
N MET A 144 30.63 -3.54 4.15
CA MET A 144 31.79 -4.41 4.39
C MET A 144 31.87 -5.57 3.39
N VAL A 145 30.74 -5.98 2.81
CA VAL A 145 30.64 -7.00 1.75
C VAL A 145 30.89 -6.37 0.37
N ALA A 146 30.48 -5.11 0.17
CA ALA A 146 30.67 -4.35 -1.06
C ALA A 146 32.16 -3.97 -1.25
N GLY A 147 32.87 -4.76 -2.07
CA GLY A 147 34.29 -4.54 -2.39
C GLY A 147 35.23 -5.65 -1.91
N SER A 148 34.72 -6.63 -1.17
CA SER A 148 35.44 -7.87 -0.88
C SER A 148 35.11 -8.93 -1.94
N SER A 149 36.02 -9.19 -2.88
CA SER A 149 35.88 -10.30 -3.84
C SER A 149 36.11 -11.68 -3.20
N LEU A 150 36.53 -11.73 -1.93
CA LEU A 150 36.83 -12.94 -1.17
C LEU A 150 36.25 -12.86 0.26
N ARG A 151 35.49 -13.88 0.64
CA ARG A 151 34.86 -14.10 1.97
C ARG A 151 35.79 -13.80 3.16
N GLY A 152 37.08 -14.12 3.05
CA GLY A 152 38.08 -13.87 4.11
C GLY A 152 38.39 -12.39 4.38
N SER A 153 38.26 -11.51 3.39
CA SER A 153 38.55 -10.08 3.57
C SER A 153 37.47 -9.33 4.35
N PHE A 154 36.22 -9.80 4.31
CA PHE A 154 35.12 -9.30 5.13
C PHE A 154 35.33 -9.65 6.62
N GLU A 155 35.62 -10.91 6.92
CA GLU A 155 35.86 -11.39 8.28
C GLU A 155 37.04 -10.67 8.94
N GLU A 156 38.12 -10.44 8.18
CA GLU A 156 39.30 -9.73 8.67
C GLU A 156 38.97 -8.27 9.01
N ARG A 157 38.18 -7.58 8.18
CA ARG A 157 37.70 -6.21 8.44
C ARG A 157 36.83 -6.16 9.69
N LEU A 158 35.87 -7.07 9.83
CA LEU A 158 35.00 -7.15 10.99
C LEU A 158 35.77 -7.44 12.28
N LYS A 159 36.74 -8.36 12.21
CA LYS A 159 37.61 -8.67 13.34
C LYS A 159 38.42 -7.45 13.79
N LYS A 160 38.98 -6.67 12.86
CA LYS A 160 39.72 -5.44 13.19
C LYS A 160 38.84 -4.40 13.90
N VAL A 161 37.61 -4.19 13.44
CA VAL A 161 36.65 -3.28 14.09
C VAL A 161 36.33 -3.73 15.51
N ILE A 162 36.07 -5.03 15.69
CA ILE A 162 35.76 -5.62 16.99
C ILE A 162 36.97 -5.52 17.94
N ASP A 163 38.18 -5.81 17.47
CA ASP A 163 39.38 -5.77 18.30
C ASP A 163 39.73 -4.33 18.73
N LYS A 164 39.46 -3.32 17.88
CA LYS A 164 39.54 -1.90 18.24
C LYS A 164 38.50 -1.53 19.31
N ALA A 165 37.25 -1.97 19.14
CA ALA A 165 36.19 -1.68 20.10
C ALA A 165 36.39 -2.38 21.46
N LYS A 166 37.11 -3.52 21.49
CA LYS A 166 37.51 -4.19 22.74
C LYS A 166 38.62 -3.46 23.47
N SER A 167 39.56 -2.85 22.74
CA SER A 167 40.74 -2.22 23.36
C SER A 167 40.43 -0.84 23.95
N ASP A 168 39.35 -0.18 23.50
CA ASP A 168 38.90 1.11 24.03
C ASP A 168 37.51 1.01 24.70
N PRO A 169 37.41 1.18 26.04
CA PRO A 169 36.15 1.09 26.77
C PRO A 169 35.17 2.24 26.47
N ASN A 170 35.62 3.29 25.77
CA ASN A 170 34.80 4.42 25.35
C ASN A 170 34.13 4.18 23.99
N ILE A 171 34.56 3.18 23.23
CA ILE A 171 33.93 2.83 21.95
C ILE A 171 32.71 1.95 22.19
N VAL A 172 31.58 2.36 21.62
CA VAL A 172 30.35 1.57 21.55
C VAL A 172 30.04 1.33 20.07
N LEU A 173 29.88 0.06 19.68
CA LEU A 173 29.48 -0.27 18.32
C LEU A 173 27.96 -0.13 18.16
N PHE A 174 27.52 0.51 17.08
CA PHE A 174 26.13 0.46 16.65
C PHE A 174 26.01 -0.45 15.42
N ILE A 175 25.14 -1.45 15.53
CA ILE A 175 24.82 -2.38 14.44
C ILE A 175 23.32 -2.30 14.20
N ASP A 176 22.96 -1.72 13.05
CA ASP A 176 21.60 -1.84 12.55
C ASP A 176 21.37 -3.26 12.02
N GLU A 177 20.12 -3.73 12.10
CA GLU A 177 19.74 -5.10 11.74
C GLU A 177 20.62 -6.17 12.39
N LEU A 178 20.80 -6.11 13.73
CA LEU A 178 21.68 -6.99 14.51
C LEU A 178 21.49 -8.50 14.21
N HIS A 179 20.27 -8.90 13.85
CA HIS A 179 19.94 -10.27 13.48
C HIS A 179 20.73 -10.81 12.28
N ASN A 180 21.14 -9.94 11.35
CA ASN A 180 21.93 -10.30 10.18
C ASN A 180 23.28 -10.90 10.59
N ILE A 181 23.82 -10.52 11.75
CA ILE A 181 25.11 -11.02 12.22
C ILE A 181 24.95 -12.14 13.26
N VAL A 182 23.88 -12.11 14.04
CA VAL A 182 23.75 -12.95 15.25
C VAL A 182 22.84 -14.17 15.02
N GLY A 183 21.93 -14.09 14.05
CA GLY A 183 20.85 -15.07 13.82
C GLY A 183 21.15 -16.21 12.84
N ALA A 184 22.34 -16.29 12.25
CA ALA A 184 22.70 -17.24 11.18
C ALA A 184 22.96 -18.70 11.67
N GLY A 185 22.19 -19.17 12.65
CA GLY A 185 22.30 -20.52 13.21
C GLY A 185 21.20 -21.50 12.78
N SER A 186 20.20 -21.06 11.99
CA SER A 186 19.20 -21.93 11.38
C SER A 186 19.63 -22.27 9.94
N THR A 187 19.54 -23.55 9.60
CA THR A 187 20.00 -24.23 8.38
C THR A 187 19.36 -23.80 7.05
N ASP A 188 18.95 -22.54 6.90
CA ASP A 188 18.44 -22.00 5.63
C ASP A 188 19.59 -21.30 4.89
N SER A 189 20.25 -22.08 4.04
CA SER A 189 21.49 -21.79 3.32
C SER A 189 21.33 -20.82 2.13
N GLU A 190 20.54 -19.75 2.22
CA GLU A 190 20.38 -18.79 1.11
C GLU A 190 20.93 -17.39 1.37
N ASN A 191 21.24 -17.00 2.62
CA ASN A 191 21.87 -15.70 2.92
C ASN A 191 23.25 -15.87 3.57
N ASN A 192 24.28 -15.35 2.90
CA ASN A 192 25.73 -15.51 3.11
C ASN A 192 26.32 -14.97 4.45
N ASN A 193 25.55 -14.90 5.55
CA ASN A 193 25.97 -14.22 6.78
C ASN A 193 26.45 -15.14 7.92
N GLY A 194 26.69 -16.43 7.63
CA GLY A 194 27.04 -17.46 8.62
C GLY A 194 28.30 -17.23 9.46
N ASP A 195 29.27 -16.42 9.01
CA ASP A 195 30.58 -16.34 9.67
C ASP A 195 30.76 -15.18 10.65
N ALA A 196 29.99 -14.10 10.51
CA ALA A 196 30.12 -12.94 11.39
C ALA A 196 29.69 -13.27 12.84
N ALA A 197 28.75 -14.22 13.00
CA ALA A 197 28.33 -14.76 14.29
C ALA A 197 29.49 -15.40 15.07
N ASN A 198 30.39 -16.10 14.38
CA ASN A 198 31.52 -16.80 14.99
C ASN A 198 32.56 -15.82 15.57
N ILE A 199 32.63 -14.59 15.04
CA ILE A 199 33.55 -13.55 15.49
C ILE A 199 32.93 -12.72 16.64
N LEU A 200 31.63 -12.40 16.54
CA LEU A 200 30.95 -11.55 17.53
C LEU A 200 30.52 -12.29 18.80
N LYS A 201 30.09 -13.55 18.69
CA LYS A 201 29.61 -14.31 19.86
C LYS A 201 30.66 -14.41 20.98
N PRO A 202 31.95 -14.73 20.72
CA PRO A 202 32.97 -14.76 21.77
C PRO A 202 33.19 -13.39 22.44
N ALA A 203 33.28 -12.32 21.65
CA ALA A 203 33.50 -10.96 22.16
C ALA A 203 32.36 -10.50 23.08
N LEU A 204 31.12 -10.81 22.69
CA LEU A 204 29.93 -10.51 23.48
C LEU A 204 29.82 -11.40 24.72
N ALA A 205 30.07 -12.71 24.57
CA ALA A 205 30.01 -13.66 25.66
C ALA A 205 31.02 -13.35 26.77
N ASN A 206 32.20 -12.83 26.44
CA ASN A 206 33.21 -12.43 27.43
C ASN A 206 32.85 -11.11 28.14
N GLY A 207 32.07 -10.23 27.49
CA GLY A 207 31.68 -8.93 28.03
C GLY A 207 32.69 -7.83 27.76
N ASP A 208 33.64 -8.07 26.86
CA ASP A 208 34.71 -7.14 26.47
C ASP A 208 34.25 -6.14 25.40
N LEU A 209 33.06 -6.34 24.84
CA LEU A 209 32.49 -5.52 23.77
C LEU A 209 31.17 -4.87 24.23
N LYS A 210 31.08 -3.54 24.10
CA LYS A 210 29.84 -2.77 24.23
C LYS A 210 29.22 -2.54 22.87
N LEU A 211 27.93 -2.84 22.73
CA LEU A 211 27.19 -2.54 21.51
C LEU A 211 25.77 -2.08 21.78
N ILE A 212 25.25 -1.29 20.84
CA ILE A 212 23.85 -0.98 20.66
C ILE A 212 23.38 -1.73 19.40
N GLY A 213 22.34 -2.54 19.53
CA GLY A 213 21.73 -3.23 18.38
C GLY A 213 20.37 -2.66 18.04
N ALA A 214 19.96 -2.73 16.78
CA ALA A 214 18.57 -2.51 16.37
C ALA A 214 18.07 -3.71 15.57
N THR A 215 16.83 -4.17 15.83
CA THR A 215 16.23 -5.32 15.12
C THR A 215 14.70 -5.31 15.29
N THR A 216 13.98 -6.23 14.65
CA THR A 216 12.55 -6.43 14.91
C THR A 216 12.32 -7.33 16.13
N THR A 217 11.13 -7.24 16.73
CA THR A 217 10.76 -8.05 17.91
C THR A 217 10.85 -9.55 17.63
N SER A 218 10.44 -10.01 16.45
CA SER A 218 10.46 -11.42 16.04
C SER A 218 11.90 -11.95 15.87
N GLU A 219 12.80 -11.13 15.32
CA GLU A 219 14.22 -11.47 15.22
C GLU A 219 14.90 -11.51 16.58
N PHE A 220 14.61 -10.54 17.46
CA PHE A 220 15.19 -10.50 18.79
C PHE A 220 14.84 -11.75 19.62
N GLN A 221 13.61 -12.26 19.49
CA GLN A 221 13.22 -13.53 20.15
C GLN A 221 14.09 -14.71 19.73
N ARG A 222 14.65 -14.72 18.51
CA ARG A 222 15.61 -15.75 18.09
C ARG A 222 16.97 -15.57 18.76
N ILE A 223 17.42 -14.32 18.89
CA ILE A 223 18.68 -13.97 19.57
C ILE A 223 18.59 -14.29 21.07
N GLU A 224 17.45 -14.01 21.71
CA GLU A 224 17.22 -14.25 23.14
C GLU A 224 17.21 -15.75 23.50
N LYS A 225 16.85 -16.62 22.56
CA LYS A 225 16.91 -18.08 22.74
C LYS A 225 18.35 -18.61 22.83
N ASP A 226 19.36 -17.86 22.39
CA ASP A 226 20.77 -18.25 22.49
C ASP A 226 21.29 -18.01 23.93
N PRO A 227 21.64 -19.07 24.69
CA PRO A 227 22.14 -18.94 26.07
C PRO A 227 23.43 -18.12 26.21
N ALA A 228 24.26 -18.05 25.16
CA ALA A 228 25.50 -17.29 25.19
C ALA A 228 25.26 -15.78 25.17
N LEU A 229 24.15 -15.33 24.57
CA LEU A 229 23.84 -13.94 24.26
C LEU A 229 22.74 -13.34 25.13
N SER A 230 21.77 -14.13 25.59
CA SER A 230 20.66 -13.68 26.44
C SER A 230 21.09 -13.00 27.74
N ARG A 231 22.28 -13.37 28.25
CA ARG A 231 22.90 -12.77 29.44
C ARG A 231 23.66 -11.47 29.18
N ARG A 232 23.70 -10.97 27.94
CA ARG A 232 24.44 -9.78 27.51
C ARG A 232 23.53 -8.67 26.99
N PHE A 233 22.43 -9.06 26.35
CA PHE A 233 21.48 -8.09 25.82
C PHE A 233 20.40 -7.69 26.82
N GLN A 234 19.94 -6.45 26.68
CA GLN A 234 18.74 -5.95 27.32
C GLN A 234 17.88 -5.26 26.26
N ALA A 235 16.63 -5.69 26.13
CA ALA A 235 15.71 -5.11 25.17
C ALA A 235 15.24 -3.72 25.60
N VAL A 236 15.13 -2.81 24.64
CA VAL A 236 14.49 -1.50 24.75
C VAL A 236 13.36 -1.46 23.73
N GLN A 237 12.13 -1.37 24.21
CA GLN A 237 10.95 -1.32 23.33
C GLN A 237 10.86 0.04 22.65
N VAL A 238 10.70 0.03 21.33
CA VAL A 238 10.50 1.19 20.49
C VAL A 238 9.12 1.08 19.84
N PRO A 239 8.07 1.62 20.50
CA PRO A 239 6.73 1.59 19.95
C PRO A 239 6.61 2.53 18.75
N GLU A 240 5.61 2.26 17.90
CA GLU A 240 5.12 3.22 16.91
C GLU A 240 4.70 4.51 17.63
N PRO A 241 5.14 5.70 17.16
CA PRO A 241 4.72 6.95 17.75
C PRO A 241 3.23 7.20 17.51
N THR A 242 2.59 7.92 18.44
CA THR A 242 1.21 8.37 18.24
C THR A 242 1.12 9.36 17.08
N THR A 243 -0.07 9.54 16.52
CA THR A 243 -0.32 10.53 15.45
C THR A 243 0.15 11.93 15.82
N ASP A 244 -0.11 12.37 17.06
CA ASP A 244 0.35 13.68 17.57
C ASP A 244 1.88 13.82 17.58
N VAL A 245 2.59 12.75 17.95
CA VAL A 245 4.06 12.73 17.94
C VAL A 245 4.58 12.68 16.51
N ALA A 246 3.98 11.87 15.63
CA ALA A 246 4.35 11.81 14.22
C ALA A 246 4.16 13.16 13.51
N ILE A 247 3.10 13.91 13.81
CA ILE A 247 2.90 15.27 13.28
C ILE A 247 4.04 16.19 13.72
N LYS A 248 4.47 16.11 14.98
CA LYS A 248 5.62 16.88 15.48
C LYS A 248 6.92 16.47 14.78
N ILE A 249 7.13 15.18 14.53
CA ILE A 249 8.28 14.67 13.76
C ILE A 249 8.29 15.29 12.36
N LEU A 250 7.18 15.22 11.62
CA LEU A 250 7.08 15.84 10.30
C LEU A 250 7.33 17.36 10.34
N LYS A 251 6.82 18.06 11.36
CA LYS A 251 7.11 19.49 11.56
C LYS A 251 8.59 19.78 11.83
N GLY A 252 9.29 18.90 12.55
CA GLY A 252 10.73 19.00 12.78
C GLY A 252 11.54 18.79 11.49
N LEU A 253 11.11 17.86 10.64
CA LEU A 253 11.73 17.56 9.36
C LEU A 253 11.37 18.56 8.26
N LYS A 254 10.24 19.28 8.41
CA LYS A 254 9.66 20.20 7.42
C LYS A 254 10.71 21.03 6.69
N LYS A 255 11.52 21.80 7.43
CA LYS A 255 12.50 22.72 6.84
C LYS A 255 13.51 22.00 5.93
N LYS A 256 14.02 20.83 6.33
CA LYS A 256 14.99 20.05 5.55
C LYS A 256 14.39 19.59 4.22
N TYR A 257 13.13 19.15 4.23
CA TYR A 257 12.42 18.75 3.01
C TYR A 257 11.99 19.94 2.15
N GLU A 258 11.60 21.07 2.75
CA GLU A 258 11.35 22.34 2.04
C GLU A 258 12.60 22.80 1.29
N ASP A 259 13.76 22.78 1.95
CA ASP A 259 15.04 23.18 1.39
C ASP A 259 15.49 22.20 0.28
N TYR A 260 15.30 20.89 0.49
CA TYR A 260 15.69 19.84 -0.47
C TYR A 260 14.84 19.84 -1.75
N HIS A 261 13.51 19.96 -1.62
CA HIS A 261 12.59 19.93 -2.76
C HIS A 261 12.30 21.31 -3.34
N HIS A 262 12.73 22.38 -2.68
CA HIS A 262 12.38 23.77 -3.02
C HIS A 262 10.86 24.00 -3.07
N VAL A 263 10.15 23.51 -2.05
CA VAL A 263 8.70 23.64 -1.87
C VAL A 263 8.38 24.17 -0.49
N LYS A 264 7.12 24.53 -0.23
CA LYS A 264 6.60 24.73 1.13
C LYS A 264 5.59 23.65 1.49
N TYR A 265 5.53 23.26 2.75
CA TYR A 265 4.46 22.38 3.24
C TYR A 265 3.49 23.18 4.12
N SER A 266 2.20 23.11 3.80
CA SER A 266 1.16 23.62 4.70
C SER A 266 1.07 22.75 5.96
N ASP A 267 0.78 23.34 7.12
CA ASP A 267 0.66 22.58 8.38
C ASP A 267 -0.46 21.51 8.31
N ASP A 268 -1.53 21.79 7.56
CA ASP A 268 -2.62 20.85 7.37
C ASP A 268 -2.23 19.70 6.43
N SER A 269 -1.38 19.92 5.42
CA SER A 269 -0.84 18.82 4.61
C SER A 269 -0.02 17.82 5.42
N LEU A 270 0.74 18.29 6.43
CA LEU A 270 1.51 17.40 7.30
C LEU A 270 0.61 16.58 8.23
N LYS A 271 -0.43 17.20 8.81
CA LYS A 271 -1.43 16.47 9.61
C LYS A 271 -2.13 15.42 8.76
N LEU A 272 -2.61 15.83 7.59
CA LEU A 272 -3.31 14.96 6.67
C LEU A 272 -2.41 13.80 6.18
N ALA A 273 -1.12 14.05 5.95
CA ALA A 273 -0.18 12.99 5.59
C ALA A 273 -0.08 11.91 6.68
N VAL A 274 -0.05 12.29 7.96
CA VAL A 274 -0.08 11.34 9.08
C VAL A 274 -1.43 10.62 9.14
N GLU A 275 -2.54 11.34 9.12
CA GLU A 275 -3.89 10.76 9.23
C GLU A 275 -4.21 9.77 8.10
N LEU A 276 -3.90 10.13 6.85
CA LEU A 276 -4.19 9.28 5.70
C LEU A 276 -3.22 8.11 5.60
N SER A 277 -1.93 8.29 5.93
CA SER A 277 -0.98 7.18 5.94
C SER A 277 -1.32 6.17 7.04
N GLU A 278 -1.76 6.63 8.22
CA GLU A 278 -2.27 5.79 9.31
C GLU A 278 -3.45 4.93 8.86
N ARG A 279 -4.41 5.56 8.19
CA ARG A 279 -5.67 4.92 7.81
C ARG A 279 -5.53 4.01 6.59
N TYR A 280 -4.83 4.45 5.55
CA TYR A 280 -4.86 3.80 4.23
C TYR A 280 -3.58 3.06 3.84
N ILE A 281 -2.43 3.33 4.47
CA ILE A 281 -1.16 2.64 4.18
C ILE A 281 -0.91 1.57 5.26
N GLN A 282 -1.46 0.38 5.01
CA GLN A 282 -1.36 -0.76 5.92
C GLN A 282 -0.02 -1.51 5.78
N GLY A 283 0.45 -2.13 6.86
CA GLY A 283 1.69 -2.93 6.88
C GLY A 283 2.99 -2.13 7.01
N ARG A 284 2.91 -0.79 7.08
CA ARG A 284 3.99 0.11 7.47
C ARG A 284 3.60 0.86 8.74
N TYR A 285 4.59 1.42 9.42
CA TYR A 285 4.42 2.06 10.72
C TYR A 285 4.79 3.55 10.64
N LEU A 286 4.20 4.38 11.49
CA LEU A 286 4.65 5.75 11.73
C LEU A 286 6.06 5.75 12.36
N PRO A 287 6.86 6.81 12.13
CA PRO A 287 6.57 7.95 11.26
C PRO A 287 6.92 7.70 9.78
N ASP A 288 7.62 6.60 9.45
CA ASP A 288 8.16 6.31 8.11
C ASP A 288 7.15 6.47 6.96
N LYS A 289 5.96 5.85 7.08
CA LYS A 289 4.91 5.95 6.05
C LYS A 289 4.41 7.39 5.80
N ALA A 290 4.46 8.25 6.82
CA ALA A 290 4.05 9.65 6.71
C ALA A 290 5.18 10.53 6.14
N ILE A 291 6.44 10.23 6.50
CA ILE A 291 7.62 10.90 5.93
C ILE A 291 7.73 10.58 4.43
N ASP A 292 7.56 9.32 4.03
CA ASP A 292 7.52 8.90 2.61
C ASP A 292 6.47 9.67 1.81
N LEU A 293 5.28 9.86 2.40
CA LEU A 293 4.20 10.61 1.77
C LEU A 293 4.52 12.11 1.64
N MET A 294 5.12 12.71 2.67
CA MET A 294 5.58 14.10 2.65
C MET A 294 6.69 14.30 1.60
N ASP A 295 7.64 13.37 1.53
CA ASP A 295 8.76 13.38 0.58
C ASP A 295 8.26 13.29 -0.87
N GLU A 296 7.40 12.30 -1.16
CA GLU A 296 6.82 12.12 -2.49
C GLU A 296 5.97 13.33 -2.92
N ALA A 297 5.25 13.94 -1.97
CA ALA A 297 4.49 15.17 -2.22
C ALA A 297 5.39 16.34 -2.59
N GLY A 298 6.51 16.51 -1.88
CA GLY A 298 7.50 17.52 -2.21
C GLY A 298 8.12 17.30 -3.58
N ALA A 299 8.61 16.09 -3.84
CA ALA A 299 9.23 15.72 -5.11
C ALA A 299 8.27 15.94 -6.29
N LYS A 300 7.03 15.47 -6.17
CA LYS A 300 6.02 15.61 -7.23
C LYS A 300 5.66 17.07 -7.47
N LYS A 301 5.55 17.88 -6.40
CA LYS A 301 5.27 19.31 -6.51
C LYS A 301 6.43 20.07 -7.16
N ALA A 302 7.66 19.71 -6.81
CA ALA A 302 8.87 20.29 -7.40
C ALA A 302 8.95 20.05 -8.92
N LEU A 303 8.52 18.89 -9.41
CA LEU A 303 8.48 18.58 -10.85
C LEU A 303 7.52 19.46 -11.66
N LEU A 304 6.49 20.03 -11.01
CA LEU A 304 5.53 20.93 -11.67
C LEU A 304 6.07 22.34 -11.85
N VAL A 305 7.16 22.68 -11.14
CA VAL A 305 7.87 23.94 -11.31
C VAL A 305 8.88 23.74 -12.43
N GLN A 306 8.67 24.44 -13.54
CA GLN A 306 9.72 24.53 -14.56
C GLN A 306 10.98 25.08 -13.89
N PRO A 307 12.18 24.54 -14.16
CA PRO A 307 13.41 25.06 -13.57
C PRO A 307 13.49 26.55 -13.87
N THR A 308 13.29 27.35 -12.82
CA THR A 308 13.20 28.80 -12.90
C THR A 308 14.52 29.31 -13.48
N ASP A 309 14.44 30.43 -14.20
CA ASP A 309 15.57 31.16 -14.77
C ASP A 309 16.76 31.34 -13.81
N GLU A 310 16.58 31.15 -12.49
CA GLU A 310 17.58 31.18 -11.43
C GLU A 310 18.85 30.36 -11.71
N LYS A 311 18.76 29.07 -12.08
CA LYS A 311 19.97 28.24 -12.31
C LYS A 311 20.73 28.73 -13.55
N ASN A 312 20.02 29.16 -14.58
CA ASN A 312 20.61 29.76 -15.77
C ASN A 312 21.25 31.12 -15.46
N LEU A 313 20.59 31.97 -14.66
CA LEU A 313 21.09 33.27 -14.22
C LEU A 313 22.35 33.10 -13.36
N LYS A 314 22.38 32.16 -12.40
CA LYS A 314 23.57 31.85 -11.59
C LYS A 314 24.76 31.38 -12.45
N ASN A 315 24.52 30.51 -13.42
CA ASN A 315 25.56 30.06 -14.36
C ASN A 315 26.06 31.21 -15.24
N GLN A 316 25.17 32.10 -15.70
CA GLN A 316 25.55 33.29 -16.48
C GLN A 316 26.36 34.29 -15.65
N ILE A 317 25.98 34.52 -14.40
CA ILE A 317 26.72 35.39 -13.48
C ILE A 317 28.13 34.82 -13.25
N SER A 318 28.27 33.53 -12.92
CA SER A 318 29.57 32.88 -12.73
C SER A 318 30.46 32.94 -13.98
N ALA A 319 29.88 32.72 -15.16
CA ALA A 319 30.60 32.86 -16.43
C ALA A 319 31.06 34.30 -16.71
N LEU A 320 30.27 35.30 -16.33
CA LEU A 320 30.62 36.72 -16.46
C LEU A 320 31.65 37.16 -15.41
N GLU A 321 31.62 36.61 -14.20
CA GLU A 321 32.65 36.84 -13.18
C GLU A 321 34.02 36.34 -13.62
N ALA A 322 34.07 35.15 -14.23
CA ALA A 322 35.28 34.62 -14.85
C ALA A 322 35.81 35.55 -15.96
N LYS A 323 34.93 36.00 -16.86
CA LYS A 323 35.28 36.96 -17.95
C LYS A 323 35.71 38.33 -17.44
N LYS A 324 35.11 38.81 -16.34
CA LYS A 324 35.52 40.05 -15.67
C LYS A 324 36.92 39.94 -15.08
N SER A 325 37.21 38.81 -14.43
CA SER A 325 38.55 38.52 -13.89
C SER A 325 39.60 38.45 -15.00
N GLU A 326 39.26 37.86 -16.14
CA GLU A 326 40.12 37.81 -17.33
C GLU A 326 40.37 39.20 -17.94
N ALA A 327 39.32 40.01 -18.13
CA ALA A 327 39.44 41.38 -18.63
C ALA A 327 40.27 42.28 -17.70
N ALA A 328 40.11 42.12 -16.38
CA ALA A 328 40.91 42.85 -15.39
C ALA A 328 42.40 42.46 -15.41
N LYS A 329 42.73 41.19 -15.68
CA LYS A 329 44.12 40.73 -15.86
C LYS A 329 44.76 41.24 -17.16
N ALA A 330 43.95 41.49 -18.18
CA ALA A 330 44.37 42.04 -19.47
C ALA A 330 44.42 43.59 -19.48
N GLU A 331 44.22 44.24 -18.33
CA GLU A 331 44.18 45.71 -18.17
C GLU A 331 43.10 46.40 -19.05
N ASP A 332 42.09 45.66 -19.51
CA ASP A 332 40.95 46.17 -20.26
C ASP A 332 39.84 46.62 -19.30
N TYR A 333 40.07 47.79 -18.69
CA TYR A 333 39.22 48.33 -17.64
C TYR A 333 37.83 48.75 -18.14
N ASP A 334 37.72 49.16 -19.41
CA ASP A 334 36.44 49.53 -20.02
C ASP A 334 35.52 48.31 -20.14
N LYS A 335 36.06 47.20 -20.67
CA LYS A 335 35.33 45.93 -20.80
C LYS A 335 34.99 45.30 -19.45
N ALA A 336 35.88 45.39 -18.46
CA ALA A 336 35.61 44.94 -17.11
C ALA A 336 34.47 45.75 -16.45
N GLY A 337 34.38 47.05 -16.75
CA GLY A 337 33.29 47.93 -16.34
C GLY A 337 31.93 47.53 -16.93
N GLU A 338 31.88 47.27 -18.24
CA GLU A 338 30.65 46.81 -18.91
C GLU A 338 30.14 45.47 -18.37
N ILE A 339 31.05 44.51 -18.14
CA ILE A 339 30.71 43.20 -17.58
C ILE A 339 30.19 43.34 -16.15
N LYS A 340 30.78 44.24 -15.34
CA LYS A 340 30.31 44.52 -13.98
C LYS A 340 28.87 45.05 -13.97
N THR A 341 28.52 45.92 -14.92
CA THR A 341 27.15 46.44 -15.07
C THR A 341 26.17 45.32 -15.44
N LYS A 342 26.55 44.42 -16.37
CA LYS A 342 25.74 43.25 -16.73
C LYS A 342 25.56 42.26 -15.57
N ILE A 343 26.60 42.03 -14.76
CA ILE A 343 26.50 41.22 -13.54
C ILE A 343 25.50 41.85 -12.58
N ALA A 344 25.60 43.16 -12.31
CA ALA A 344 24.67 43.84 -11.41
C ALA A 344 23.21 43.79 -11.90
N GLU A 345 23.00 43.82 -13.21
CA GLU A 345 21.67 43.69 -13.82
C GLU A 345 21.13 42.25 -13.68
N LEU A 346 21.94 41.23 -13.94
CA LEU A 346 21.58 39.82 -13.73
C LEU A 346 21.39 39.48 -12.25
N GLU A 347 22.17 40.06 -11.33
CA GLU A 347 21.97 39.92 -9.88
C GLU A 347 20.66 40.56 -9.43
N LYS A 348 20.28 41.68 -10.04
CA LYS A 348 18.98 42.33 -9.79
C LYS A 348 17.83 41.48 -10.34
N GLN A 349 18.01 40.87 -11.51
CA GLN A 349 17.06 39.89 -12.06
C GLN A 349 16.97 38.66 -11.16
N LEU A 350 18.09 38.11 -10.69
CA LEU A 350 18.18 36.98 -9.76
C LEU A 350 17.48 37.26 -8.43
N LYS A 351 17.64 38.47 -7.87
CA LYS A 351 16.92 38.91 -6.66
C LYS A 351 15.42 39.11 -6.88
N ASN A 352 15.01 39.35 -8.13
CA ASN A 352 13.61 39.49 -8.54
C ASN A 352 13.02 38.17 -9.09
N VAL A 353 13.81 37.10 -9.25
CA VAL A 353 13.28 35.75 -9.48
C VAL A 353 12.51 35.39 -8.21
N ASP A 354 11.20 35.35 -8.37
CA ASP A 354 10.23 35.56 -7.31
C ASP A 354 10.28 34.44 -6.25
N THR A 355 10.52 34.82 -4.99
CA THR A 355 10.17 34.01 -3.80
C THR A 355 8.66 33.75 -3.69
N LYS A 356 7.84 34.38 -4.55
CA LYS A 356 6.39 34.17 -4.68
C LYS A 356 5.98 32.89 -5.41
N ASN A 357 6.91 32.20 -6.08
CA ASN A 357 6.58 31.01 -6.88
C ASN A 357 7.08 29.69 -6.27
N ILE A 358 7.48 29.69 -4.99
CA ILE A 358 7.78 28.43 -4.29
C ILE A 358 6.45 27.68 -4.17
N PRO A 359 6.29 26.51 -4.82
CA PRO A 359 5.03 25.81 -4.83
C PRO A 359 4.74 25.29 -3.42
N GLU A 360 3.48 25.36 -3.02
CA GLU A 360 3.03 24.84 -1.74
C GLU A 360 2.39 23.47 -1.93
N VAL A 361 2.82 22.51 -1.11
CA VAL A 361 2.19 21.22 -0.92
C VAL A 361 0.96 21.42 -0.04
N THR A 362 -0.19 21.11 -0.62
CA THR A 362 -1.52 21.27 -0.05
C THR A 362 -2.15 19.90 0.21
N GLU A 363 -3.29 19.88 0.90
CA GLU A 363 -4.08 18.67 1.11
C GLU A 363 -4.40 17.91 -0.18
N LYS A 364 -4.68 18.64 -1.27
CA LYS A 364 -4.98 18.06 -2.60
C LYS A 364 -3.81 17.24 -3.14
N ASP A 365 -2.58 17.67 -2.88
CA ASP A 365 -1.38 16.96 -3.34
C ASP A 365 -1.22 15.64 -2.56
N ILE A 366 -1.50 15.65 -1.24
CA ILE A 366 -1.50 14.45 -0.40
C ILE A 366 -2.60 13.47 -0.85
N TYR A 367 -3.82 13.95 -1.09
CA TYR A 367 -4.92 13.13 -1.59
C TYR A 367 -4.57 12.45 -2.91
N ALA A 368 -3.96 13.18 -3.85
CA ALA A 368 -3.60 12.63 -5.16
C ALA A 368 -2.56 11.50 -5.06
N ILE A 369 -1.64 11.56 -4.10
CA ILE A 369 -0.63 10.51 -3.90
C ILE A 369 -1.25 9.28 -3.24
N ILE A 370 -2.10 9.48 -2.23
CA ILE A 370 -2.84 8.37 -1.63
C ILE A 370 -3.73 7.70 -2.66
N GLU A 371 -4.45 8.47 -3.48
CA GLU A 371 -5.27 7.95 -4.57
C GLU A 371 -4.44 7.15 -5.58
N GLN A 372 -3.24 7.61 -5.92
CA GLN A 372 -2.31 6.87 -6.79
C GLN A 372 -1.83 5.54 -6.15
N LYS A 373 -1.46 5.55 -4.87
CA LYS A 373 -0.95 4.35 -4.17
C LYS A 373 -2.06 3.33 -3.89
N THR A 374 -3.24 3.80 -3.51
CA THR A 374 -4.34 2.97 -3.00
C THR A 374 -5.42 2.69 -4.05
N LYS A 375 -5.42 3.43 -5.16
CA LYS A 375 -6.49 3.50 -6.17
C LYS A 375 -7.84 3.97 -5.61
N ILE A 376 -7.85 4.54 -4.41
CA ILE A 376 -9.05 5.08 -3.77
C ILE A 376 -9.27 6.51 -4.24
N PRO A 377 -10.44 6.88 -4.79
CA PRO A 377 -10.70 8.22 -5.28
C PRO A 377 -10.90 9.23 -4.14
N MET A 378 -9.80 9.65 -3.50
CA MET A 378 -9.80 10.50 -2.30
C MET A 378 -10.31 11.92 -2.56
N SER A 379 -9.95 12.48 -3.70
CA SER A 379 -10.38 13.81 -4.16
C SER A 379 -11.91 13.93 -4.26
N GLU A 380 -12.56 12.79 -4.50
CA GLU A 380 -14.00 12.65 -4.59
C GLU A 380 -14.67 12.37 -3.24
N LEU A 381 -13.98 11.74 -2.29
CA LEU A 381 -14.55 11.43 -0.98
C LEU A 381 -14.69 12.70 -0.13
N HIS A 382 -13.64 13.51 -0.01
CA HIS A 382 -13.60 14.61 0.96
C HIS A 382 -14.27 15.92 0.51
N ALA A 383 -14.51 16.11 -0.80
CA ALA A 383 -15.02 17.39 -1.30
C ALA A 383 -16.52 17.64 -1.02
N ASP A 384 -17.32 16.59 -0.72
CA ASP A 384 -18.76 16.72 -0.43
C ASP A 384 -19.41 15.42 0.11
N GLU A 385 -18.88 14.80 1.18
CA GLU A 385 -19.43 13.54 1.74
C GLU A 385 -20.93 13.64 2.06
N ALA A 386 -21.37 14.76 2.62
CA ALA A 386 -22.77 15.01 2.98
C ALA A 386 -23.68 15.03 1.75
N GLN A 387 -23.29 15.75 0.70
CA GLN A 387 -24.06 15.85 -0.54
C GLN A 387 -24.06 14.52 -1.31
N LYS A 388 -22.92 13.80 -1.30
CA LYS A 388 -22.82 12.46 -1.89
C LYS A 388 -23.76 11.45 -1.23
N ASN A 389 -23.87 11.46 0.10
CA ASN A 389 -24.80 10.60 0.82
C ASN A 389 -26.26 10.91 0.47
N LEU A 390 -26.63 12.20 0.40
CA LEU A 390 -27.99 12.62 0.05
C LEU A 390 -28.40 12.17 -1.37
N ASP A 391 -27.45 12.09 -2.30
CA ASP A 391 -27.72 11.64 -3.66
C ASP A 391 -27.50 10.13 -3.88
N LEU A 392 -26.84 9.43 -2.95
CA LEU A 392 -26.56 8.00 -3.04
C LEU A 392 -27.86 7.20 -3.21
N ALA A 393 -28.86 7.43 -2.35
CA ALA A 393 -30.14 6.73 -2.41
C ALA A 393 -30.81 6.92 -3.77
N LYS A 394 -30.84 8.16 -4.29
CA LYS A 394 -31.42 8.47 -5.62
C LYS A 394 -30.71 7.72 -6.74
N LYS A 395 -29.37 7.67 -6.72
CA LYS A 395 -28.58 6.97 -7.75
C LYS A 395 -28.78 5.45 -7.69
N LEU A 396 -28.94 4.88 -6.50
CA LEU A 396 -29.23 3.45 -6.31
C LEU A 396 -30.63 3.09 -6.81
N LYS A 397 -31.66 3.86 -6.44
CA LYS A 397 -33.07 3.64 -6.85
C LYS A 397 -33.28 3.70 -8.37
N LYS A 398 -32.38 4.37 -9.10
CA LYS A 398 -32.40 4.39 -10.57
C LYS A 398 -31.98 3.06 -11.22
N ASN A 399 -31.15 2.28 -10.53
CA ASN A 399 -30.53 1.06 -11.08
C ASN A 399 -31.04 -0.23 -10.44
N VAL A 400 -31.53 -0.15 -9.19
CA VAL A 400 -32.10 -1.27 -8.45
C VAL A 400 -33.61 -1.09 -8.38
N ILE A 401 -34.35 -2.07 -8.89
CA ILE A 401 -35.79 -1.97 -9.10
C ILE A 401 -36.55 -2.56 -7.92
N ASP A 402 -37.53 -1.78 -7.42
CA ASP A 402 -38.49 -2.17 -6.37
C ASP A 402 -37.86 -2.51 -5.00
N GLN A 403 -36.74 -1.87 -4.67
CA GLN A 403 -36.02 -2.08 -3.41
C GLN A 403 -35.76 -0.76 -2.66
N ASP A 404 -36.66 0.20 -2.79
CA ASP A 404 -36.47 1.57 -2.25
C ASP A 404 -36.25 1.57 -0.74
N ARG A 405 -37.05 0.78 0.00
CA ARG A 405 -36.91 0.64 1.46
C ARG A 405 -35.56 0.03 1.84
N ALA A 406 -35.10 -0.98 1.10
CA ALA A 406 -33.82 -1.62 1.35
C ALA A 406 -32.67 -0.63 1.13
N ILE A 407 -32.77 0.18 0.08
CA ILE A 407 -31.81 1.26 -0.20
C ILE A 407 -31.80 2.27 0.94
N ASP A 408 -32.96 2.77 1.37
CA ASP A 408 -33.06 3.79 2.41
C ASP A 408 -32.43 3.32 3.73
N VAL A 409 -32.71 2.08 4.15
CA VAL A 409 -32.12 1.50 5.38
C VAL A 409 -30.59 1.46 5.30
N ILE A 410 -30.03 1.02 4.17
CA ILE A 410 -28.58 0.93 3.99
C ILE A 410 -27.96 2.33 3.95
N THR A 411 -28.52 3.26 3.18
CA THR A 411 -27.98 4.60 3.04
C THR A 411 -28.05 5.39 4.36
N ASP A 412 -29.13 5.22 5.13
CA ASP A 412 -29.27 5.85 6.45
C ASP A 412 -28.25 5.29 7.46
N ALA A 413 -28.02 3.97 7.44
CA ALA A 413 -27.03 3.34 8.30
C ALA A 413 -25.59 3.81 7.97
N ILE A 414 -25.24 3.88 6.68
CA ILE A 414 -23.94 4.40 6.23
C ILE A 414 -23.78 5.87 6.63
N ALA A 415 -24.80 6.70 6.37
CA ALA A 415 -24.76 8.13 6.70
C ALA A 415 -24.60 8.37 8.21
N ARG A 416 -25.31 7.60 9.05
CA ARG A 416 -25.14 7.66 10.51
C ARG A 416 -23.71 7.33 10.90
N LYS A 417 -23.12 6.27 10.36
CA LYS A 417 -21.78 5.81 10.75
C LYS A 417 -20.66 6.74 10.28
N GLN A 418 -20.83 7.41 9.14
CA GLN A 418 -19.89 8.43 8.68
C GLN A 418 -19.87 9.68 9.57
N ILE A 419 -21.03 10.12 10.08
CA ILE A 419 -21.15 11.28 10.96
C ILE A 419 -20.73 10.92 12.40
N PHE A 420 -21.32 9.86 12.93
CA PHE A 420 -21.04 9.32 14.26
C PHE A 420 -19.93 8.30 14.12
N LYS A 421 -18.69 8.78 13.91
CA LYS A 421 -17.48 7.98 13.72
C LYS A 421 -17.25 7.04 14.91
N ASP A 422 -17.75 5.82 14.82
CA ASP A 422 -17.32 4.70 15.65
C ASP A 422 -16.05 4.13 15.00
N SER A 423 -14.89 4.61 15.46
CA SER A 423 -13.61 4.42 14.75
C SER A 423 -13.13 2.97 14.71
N ASP A 424 -13.78 2.07 15.42
CA ASP A 424 -13.32 0.68 15.60
C ASP A 424 -14.20 -0.35 14.89
N ARG A 425 -15.18 0.06 14.06
CA ARG A 425 -16.07 -0.89 13.36
C ARG A 425 -16.12 -0.63 11.86
N PRO A 426 -16.50 -1.61 11.03
CA PRO A 426 -16.72 -1.40 9.59
C PRO A 426 -17.76 -0.31 9.34
N THR A 427 -17.67 0.40 8.22
CA THR A 427 -18.58 1.49 7.84
C THR A 427 -20.04 1.04 7.70
N GLY A 428 -20.28 -0.26 7.52
CA GLY A 428 -21.61 -0.85 7.62
C GLY A 428 -21.55 -2.37 7.55
N SER A 429 -22.40 -3.07 8.29
CA SER A 429 -22.62 -4.51 8.17
C SER A 429 -24.10 -4.83 7.95
N PHE A 430 -24.41 -5.43 6.79
CA PHE A 430 -25.80 -5.62 6.36
C PHE A 430 -26.06 -7.06 5.92
N LEU A 431 -27.20 -7.60 6.33
CA LEU A 431 -27.73 -8.87 5.83
C LEU A 431 -28.93 -8.63 4.91
N LEU A 432 -28.73 -8.83 3.60
CA LEU A 432 -29.76 -8.76 2.58
C LEU A 432 -30.48 -10.10 2.49
N THR A 433 -31.76 -10.14 2.87
CA THR A 433 -32.58 -11.36 2.85
C THR A 433 -33.67 -11.26 1.79
N GLY A 434 -34.04 -12.39 1.17
CA GLY A 434 -35.09 -12.42 0.15
C GLY A 434 -34.94 -13.56 -0.85
N PRO A 435 -35.85 -13.73 -1.82
CA PRO A 435 -35.78 -14.82 -2.78
C PRO A 435 -34.62 -14.64 -3.78
N THR A 436 -34.30 -15.69 -4.53
CA THR A 436 -33.27 -15.61 -5.58
C THR A 436 -33.72 -14.70 -6.71
N GLY A 437 -32.79 -13.91 -7.27
CA GLY A 437 -33.06 -13.12 -8.48
C GLY A 437 -33.75 -11.76 -8.26
N VAL A 438 -33.95 -11.31 -7.02
CA VAL A 438 -34.56 -10.01 -6.69
C VAL A 438 -33.60 -8.81 -6.68
N GLY A 439 -32.30 -9.04 -6.86
CA GLY A 439 -31.31 -7.96 -7.01
C GLY A 439 -30.37 -7.70 -5.83
N LYS A 440 -30.29 -8.58 -4.82
CA LYS A 440 -29.36 -8.45 -3.67
C LYS A 440 -27.90 -8.19 -4.10
N THR A 441 -27.37 -9.04 -4.98
CA THR A 441 -26.02 -8.90 -5.56
C THR A 441 -25.88 -7.65 -6.45
N GLU A 442 -26.97 -7.23 -7.10
CA GLU A 442 -26.94 -6.02 -7.95
C GLU A 442 -26.88 -4.76 -7.09
N LEU A 443 -27.60 -4.70 -5.96
CA LEU A 443 -27.50 -3.59 -5.01
C LEU A 443 -26.06 -3.45 -4.49
N ALA A 444 -25.42 -4.55 -4.10
CA ALA A 444 -24.01 -4.54 -3.67
C ALA A 444 -23.07 -3.98 -4.76
N LYS A 445 -23.26 -4.40 -6.02
CA LYS A 445 -22.49 -3.87 -7.16
C LYS A 445 -22.72 -2.38 -7.39
N GLN A 446 -23.97 -1.94 -7.33
CA GLN A 446 -24.30 -0.53 -7.52
C GLN A 446 -23.76 0.31 -6.37
N LEU A 447 -23.85 -0.18 -5.13
CA LEU A 447 -23.27 0.46 -3.95
C LEU A 447 -21.75 0.62 -4.10
N ALA A 448 -21.07 -0.42 -4.58
CA ALA A 448 -19.63 -0.35 -4.87
C ALA A 448 -19.31 0.74 -5.91
N ILE A 449 -20.05 0.80 -7.02
CA ILE A 449 -19.82 1.81 -8.06
C ILE A 449 -20.11 3.23 -7.56
N GLN A 450 -21.18 3.44 -6.79
CA GLN A 450 -21.58 4.78 -6.36
C GLN A 450 -20.71 5.34 -5.24
N LEU A 451 -20.21 4.49 -4.34
CA LEU A 451 -19.37 4.92 -3.21
C LEU A 451 -17.88 4.93 -3.54
N PHE A 452 -17.41 4.00 -4.38
CA PHE A 452 -15.99 3.78 -4.65
C PHE A 452 -15.60 4.13 -6.10
N GLY A 453 -16.55 4.62 -6.91
CA GLY A 453 -16.34 5.07 -8.29
C GLY A 453 -16.19 3.94 -9.33
N ASN A 454 -15.71 2.76 -8.93
CA ASN A 454 -15.48 1.63 -9.82
C ASN A 454 -15.97 0.29 -9.22
N LYS A 455 -15.97 -0.78 -10.04
CA LYS A 455 -16.35 -2.14 -9.63
C LYS A 455 -15.22 -2.93 -8.98
N ASP A 456 -13.98 -2.48 -9.10
CA ASP A 456 -12.80 -3.19 -8.62
C ASP A 456 -12.68 -3.14 -7.10
N HIS A 457 -13.38 -2.20 -6.44
CA HIS A 457 -13.54 -2.16 -4.99
C HIS A 457 -14.62 -3.15 -4.45
N LEU A 458 -15.19 -4.00 -5.29
CA LEU A 458 -16.08 -5.09 -4.86
C LEU A 458 -15.30 -6.38 -4.66
N ILE A 459 -15.06 -6.76 -3.41
CA ILE A 459 -14.52 -8.07 -3.05
C ILE A 459 -15.68 -9.04 -2.87
N ARG A 460 -15.90 -9.93 -3.84
CA ARG A 460 -16.95 -10.95 -3.75
C ARG A 460 -16.38 -12.29 -3.29
N LEU A 461 -17.04 -12.90 -2.31
CA LEU A 461 -16.77 -14.24 -1.80
C LEU A 461 -18.07 -15.06 -1.87
N ASP A 462 -18.04 -16.20 -2.56
CA ASP A 462 -19.16 -17.15 -2.62
C ASP A 462 -19.04 -18.13 -1.46
N MET A 463 -19.96 -18.08 -0.49
CA MET A 463 -19.89 -18.89 0.71
C MET A 463 -20.14 -20.38 0.45
N SER A 464 -20.58 -20.76 -0.75
CA SER A 464 -20.58 -22.17 -1.18
C SER A 464 -19.17 -22.76 -1.25
N GLU A 465 -18.14 -21.94 -1.50
CA GLU A 465 -16.72 -22.38 -1.50
C GLU A 465 -16.11 -22.50 -0.08
N TYR A 466 -16.87 -22.07 0.93
CA TYR A 466 -16.46 -21.94 2.33
C TYR A 466 -17.28 -22.85 3.27
N GLN A 467 -17.78 -23.97 2.75
CA GLN A 467 -18.55 -24.97 3.52
C GLN A 467 -17.65 -25.84 4.42
N ASP A 468 -16.43 -26.12 3.98
CA ASP A 468 -15.52 -27.05 4.65
C ASP A 468 -14.94 -26.47 5.96
N GLU A 469 -14.48 -27.34 6.87
CA GLU A 469 -13.82 -26.91 8.11
C GLU A 469 -12.53 -26.11 7.86
N MET A 470 -11.83 -26.35 6.74
CA MET A 470 -10.63 -25.60 6.37
C MET A 470 -10.93 -24.28 5.64
N ALA A 471 -12.21 -23.90 5.50
CA ALA A 471 -12.63 -22.69 4.80
C ALA A 471 -12.06 -21.41 5.42
N VAL A 472 -11.90 -21.36 6.74
CA VAL A 472 -11.30 -20.21 7.43
C VAL A 472 -9.88 -19.98 6.94
N ASN A 473 -9.09 -21.03 6.70
CA ASN A 473 -7.72 -20.89 6.18
C ASN A 473 -7.69 -20.26 4.79
N LYS A 474 -8.72 -20.45 3.96
CA LYS A 474 -8.81 -19.72 2.68
C LYS A 474 -9.03 -18.22 2.90
N LEU A 475 -9.75 -17.85 3.96
CA LEU A 475 -10.12 -16.47 4.28
C LEU A 475 -8.96 -15.69 4.94
N ILE A 476 -8.28 -16.30 5.92
CA ILE A 476 -7.20 -15.69 6.73
C ILE A 476 -5.79 -16.20 6.42
N GLY A 477 -5.64 -17.22 5.58
CA GLY A 477 -4.37 -17.88 5.29
C GLY A 477 -4.15 -19.15 6.14
N SER A 478 -3.20 -19.98 5.72
CA SER A 478 -2.85 -21.22 6.41
C SER A 478 -1.89 -20.97 7.58
N ALA A 479 -2.12 -21.65 8.71
CA ALA A 479 -1.23 -21.63 9.87
C ALA A 479 0.13 -22.32 9.58
N PRO A 480 1.19 -22.03 10.37
CA PRO A 480 2.47 -22.73 10.27
C PRO A 480 2.31 -24.25 10.28
N GLY A 481 2.88 -24.92 9.27
CA GLY A 481 2.83 -26.39 9.14
C GLY A 481 1.74 -26.94 8.21
N TYR A 482 0.87 -26.10 7.64
CA TYR A 482 -0.11 -26.50 6.63
C TYR A 482 0.32 -26.11 5.21
N VAL A 483 -0.17 -26.83 4.19
CA VAL A 483 0.03 -26.47 2.78
C VAL A 483 -0.58 -25.08 2.51
N GLY A 484 0.17 -24.22 1.82
CA GLY A 484 -0.19 -22.80 1.63
C GLY A 484 0.31 -21.88 2.75
N TYR A 485 1.09 -22.38 3.72
CA TYR A 485 1.79 -21.52 4.68
C TYR A 485 2.73 -20.55 3.96
N GLY A 486 2.57 -19.26 4.23
CA GLY A 486 3.28 -18.17 3.53
C GLY A 486 2.38 -17.41 2.53
N GLU A 487 1.33 -18.04 2.02
CA GLU A 487 0.31 -17.37 1.20
C GLU A 487 -0.69 -16.66 2.13
N GLY A 488 -0.95 -15.38 1.88
CA GLY A 488 -1.92 -14.63 2.67
C GLY A 488 -3.36 -15.02 2.33
N GLY A 489 -4.28 -14.82 3.28
CA GLY A 489 -5.70 -15.15 3.08
C GLY A 489 -6.36 -14.37 1.96
N GLN A 490 -7.33 -14.98 1.27
CA GLN A 490 -8.04 -14.37 0.15
C GLN A 490 -8.76 -13.08 0.52
N LEU A 491 -9.25 -12.97 1.76
CA LEU A 491 -9.91 -11.77 2.25
C LEU A 491 -8.87 -10.79 2.83
N THR A 492 -8.02 -11.27 3.73
CA THR A 492 -7.05 -10.43 4.44
C THR A 492 -6.09 -9.74 3.49
N GLU A 493 -5.60 -10.42 2.44
CA GLU A 493 -4.70 -9.80 1.45
C GLU A 493 -5.41 -8.76 0.60
N LYS A 494 -6.62 -9.08 0.09
CA LYS A 494 -7.38 -8.14 -0.74
C LYS A 494 -7.73 -6.86 0.03
N VAL A 495 -8.17 -7.00 1.28
CA VAL A 495 -8.49 -5.85 2.14
C VAL A 495 -7.24 -5.10 2.56
N ARG A 496 -6.11 -5.78 2.81
CA ARG A 496 -4.84 -5.09 3.06
C ARG A 496 -4.40 -4.22 1.88
N HIS A 497 -4.59 -4.69 0.65
CA HIS A 497 -4.27 -3.92 -0.56
C HIS A 497 -5.35 -2.90 -0.93
N GLN A 498 -6.61 -3.12 -0.53
CA GLN A 498 -7.77 -2.27 -0.81
C GLN A 498 -8.65 -2.12 0.45
N PRO A 499 -8.18 -1.34 1.44
CA PRO A 499 -8.87 -1.21 2.74
C PRO A 499 -10.22 -0.50 2.61
N TYR A 500 -10.37 0.37 1.60
CA TYR A 500 -11.64 0.97 1.22
C TYR A 500 -12.31 0.11 0.15
N SER A 501 -13.17 -0.81 0.58
CA SER A 501 -13.84 -1.77 -0.29
C SER A 501 -15.21 -2.21 0.24
N LEU A 502 -16.06 -2.66 -0.68
CA LEU A 502 -17.29 -3.37 -0.35
C LEU A 502 -17.03 -4.88 -0.42
N ILE A 503 -17.30 -5.58 0.67
CA ILE A 503 -17.08 -7.00 0.81
C ILE A 503 -18.43 -7.69 0.75
N LEU A 504 -18.64 -8.50 -0.30
CA LEU A 504 -19.88 -9.22 -0.55
C LEU A 504 -19.70 -10.71 -0.22
N PHE A 505 -20.36 -11.16 0.84
CA PHE A 505 -20.51 -12.58 1.19
C PHE A 505 -21.83 -13.11 0.61
N ASP A 506 -21.75 -13.83 -0.49
CA ASP A 506 -22.93 -14.35 -1.19
C ASP A 506 -23.36 -15.70 -0.58
N GLU A 507 -24.65 -15.90 -0.35
CA GLU A 507 -25.24 -17.13 0.22
C GLU A 507 -24.65 -17.53 1.59
N ILE A 508 -24.60 -16.56 2.52
CA ILE A 508 -23.95 -16.68 3.83
C ILE A 508 -24.46 -17.85 4.68
N GLU A 509 -25.70 -18.30 4.49
CA GLU A 509 -26.26 -19.48 5.15
C GLU A 509 -25.50 -20.78 4.86
N LYS A 510 -24.69 -20.82 3.79
CA LYS A 510 -23.89 -21.99 3.41
C LYS A 510 -22.51 -22.01 4.07
N ALA A 511 -22.06 -20.91 4.67
CA ALA A 511 -20.73 -20.83 5.24
C ALA A 511 -20.56 -21.78 6.43
N ASN A 512 -19.33 -22.27 6.62
CA ASN A 512 -18.98 -23.00 7.82
C ASN A 512 -19.11 -22.11 9.08
N PRO A 513 -19.58 -22.63 10.23
CA PRO A 513 -19.67 -21.89 11.50
C PRO A 513 -18.39 -21.13 11.90
N GLN A 514 -17.20 -21.64 11.57
CA GLN A 514 -15.94 -20.98 11.91
C GLN A 514 -15.73 -19.66 11.13
N VAL A 515 -16.31 -19.52 9.93
CA VAL A 515 -16.27 -18.27 9.15
C VAL A 515 -16.99 -17.15 9.90
N PHE A 516 -18.09 -17.46 10.58
CA PHE A 516 -18.84 -16.48 11.37
C PHE A 516 -18.04 -15.93 12.54
N ASN A 517 -17.13 -16.71 13.14
CA ASN A 517 -16.26 -16.20 14.20
C ASN A 517 -15.30 -15.11 13.67
N ALA A 518 -14.76 -15.29 12.47
CA ALA A 518 -13.97 -14.25 11.81
C ALA A 518 -14.82 -13.02 11.48
N LEU A 519 -16.05 -13.21 10.98
CA LEU A 519 -16.97 -12.10 10.70
C LEU A 519 -17.36 -11.32 11.95
N LEU A 520 -17.59 -11.99 13.08
CA LEU A 520 -17.83 -11.35 14.37
C LEU A 520 -16.64 -10.46 14.75
N GLN A 521 -15.41 -10.97 14.67
CA GLN A 521 -14.21 -10.16 14.96
C GLN A 521 -14.12 -8.92 14.06
N ILE A 522 -14.43 -9.06 12.77
CA ILE A 522 -14.45 -7.93 11.83
C ILE A 522 -15.53 -6.92 12.22
N MET A 523 -16.75 -7.34 12.51
CA MET A 523 -17.85 -6.44 12.88
C MET A 523 -17.63 -5.76 14.22
N ASP A 524 -16.88 -6.41 15.11
CA ASP A 524 -16.66 -5.98 16.49
C ASP A 524 -15.54 -4.97 16.63
N ASP A 525 -14.37 -5.35 16.13
CA ASP A 525 -13.11 -4.64 16.30
C ASP A 525 -12.63 -3.98 14.99
N GLY A 526 -13.36 -4.17 13.88
CA GLY A 526 -12.98 -3.59 12.59
C GLY A 526 -11.62 -4.10 12.13
N ARG A 527 -11.21 -5.30 12.56
CA ARG A 527 -9.91 -5.88 12.25
C ARG A 527 -9.98 -7.40 12.20
N LEU A 528 -9.06 -8.00 11.45
CA LEU A 528 -8.86 -9.43 11.42
C LEU A 528 -7.37 -9.72 11.43
N THR A 529 -6.93 -10.64 12.27
CA THR A 529 -5.54 -11.09 12.29
C THR A 529 -5.41 -12.33 11.42
N ASP A 530 -4.51 -12.28 10.45
CA ASP A 530 -4.25 -13.38 9.54
C ASP A 530 -3.43 -14.50 10.23
N ALA A 531 -3.24 -15.63 9.54
CA ALA A 531 -2.51 -16.76 10.10
C ALA A 531 -1.01 -16.51 10.33
N GLN A 532 -0.46 -15.39 9.82
CA GLN A 532 0.91 -14.95 10.04
C GLN A 532 1.03 -13.94 11.19
N GLY A 533 -0.08 -13.61 11.85
CA GLY A 533 -0.12 -12.63 12.94
C GLY A 533 -0.19 -11.18 12.48
N ARG A 534 -0.42 -10.92 11.18
CA ARG A 534 -0.60 -9.56 10.66
C ARG A 534 -2.05 -9.15 10.83
N THR A 535 -2.27 -8.00 11.45
CA THR A 535 -3.62 -7.43 11.63
C THR A 535 -3.99 -6.56 10.43
N VAL A 536 -5.14 -6.86 9.82
CA VAL A 536 -5.72 -6.11 8.69
C VAL A 536 -6.91 -5.31 9.19
N SER A 537 -6.99 -4.03 8.83
CA SER A 537 -8.11 -3.17 9.19
C SER A 537 -9.27 -3.28 8.19
N PHE A 538 -10.49 -3.35 8.73
CA PHE A 538 -11.77 -3.38 8.02
C PHE A 538 -12.65 -2.17 8.36
N LYS A 539 -12.13 -1.19 9.09
CA LYS A 539 -12.87 0.01 9.54
C LYS A 539 -13.49 0.79 8.37
N ASP A 540 -12.80 0.82 7.24
CA ASP A 540 -13.20 1.49 6.00
C ASP A 540 -13.91 0.57 5.00
N THR A 541 -14.41 -0.58 5.46
CA THR A 541 -15.12 -1.55 4.61
C THR A 541 -16.62 -1.52 4.85
N ILE A 542 -17.39 -1.89 3.82
CA ILE A 542 -18.82 -2.18 3.95
C ILE A 542 -19.02 -3.67 3.74
N LEU A 543 -19.59 -4.36 4.74
CA LEU A 543 -19.91 -5.77 4.66
C LEU A 543 -21.36 -5.92 4.18
N ILE A 544 -21.53 -6.56 3.03
CA ILE A 544 -22.83 -6.99 2.52
C ILE A 544 -22.85 -8.51 2.54
N MET A 545 -23.84 -9.08 3.22
CA MET A 545 -24.09 -10.51 3.25
C MET A 545 -25.42 -10.75 2.56
N THR A 546 -25.50 -11.73 1.65
CA THR A 546 -26.77 -12.12 1.04
C THR A 546 -27.19 -13.46 1.60
N SER A 547 -28.49 -13.61 1.86
CA SER A 547 -29.06 -14.90 2.21
C SER A 547 -30.37 -15.15 1.50
N ASN A 548 -30.57 -16.38 1.04
CA ASN A 548 -31.87 -16.84 0.59
C ASN A 548 -32.67 -17.49 1.74
N ALA A 549 -32.01 -17.77 2.86
CA ALA A 549 -32.61 -18.40 4.02
C ALA A 549 -33.50 -17.44 4.81
N GLY A 550 -34.42 -18.00 5.59
CA GLY A 550 -35.35 -17.23 6.42
C GLY A 550 -36.49 -16.54 5.65
N PHE A 551 -36.47 -16.51 4.31
CA PHE A 551 -37.57 -15.96 3.51
C PHE A 551 -38.62 -17.05 3.20
N SER A 552 -39.88 -16.78 3.53
CA SER A 552 -41.02 -17.59 3.09
C SER A 552 -42.18 -16.68 2.72
N ASP A 553 -42.98 -17.06 1.71
CA ASP A 553 -44.17 -16.30 1.30
C ASP A 553 -45.17 -16.08 2.45
N LYS A 554 -45.07 -16.87 3.54
CA LYS A 554 -45.88 -16.75 4.76
C LYS A 554 -45.46 -15.59 5.68
N LEU A 555 -44.33 -14.94 5.42
CA LEU A 555 -43.86 -13.75 6.15
C LEU A 555 -44.45 -12.44 5.60
N LEU A 556 -45.22 -12.51 4.51
CA LEU A 556 -45.86 -11.37 3.87
C LEU A 556 -47.30 -11.23 4.40
N GLU A 557 -47.52 -10.27 5.29
CA GLU A 557 -48.86 -9.70 5.53
C GLU A 557 -48.94 -8.37 4.78
N ASP A 558 -49.90 -8.25 3.85
CA ASP A 558 -50.09 -7.05 3.00
C ASP A 558 -48.84 -6.54 2.25
N GLY A 559 -47.96 -7.46 1.82
CA GLY A 559 -46.74 -7.11 1.10
C GLY A 559 -45.66 -6.44 1.97
N LYS A 560 -45.84 -6.39 3.30
CA LYS A 560 -44.82 -5.97 4.26
C LYS A 560 -44.26 -7.19 4.98
N VAL A 561 -42.94 -7.29 5.01
CA VAL A 561 -42.24 -8.31 5.80
C VAL A 561 -42.31 -7.92 7.27
N ASP A 562 -42.94 -8.78 8.07
CA ASP A 562 -42.91 -8.71 9.53
C ASP A 562 -41.47 -8.98 10.01
N GLN A 563 -40.82 -7.96 10.58
CA GLN A 563 -39.42 -8.04 10.99
C GLN A 563 -39.20 -9.04 12.12
N ASP A 564 -40.15 -9.17 13.05
CA ASP A 564 -40.01 -10.08 14.19
C ASP A 564 -40.09 -11.53 13.70
N LYS A 565 -41.05 -11.83 12.82
CA LYS A 565 -41.15 -13.16 12.19
C LYS A 565 -39.94 -13.45 11.30
N LEU A 566 -39.38 -12.46 10.62
CA LEU A 566 -38.16 -12.63 9.81
C LEU A 566 -36.96 -12.98 10.69
N ILE A 567 -36.76 -12.27 11.81
CA ILE A 567 -35.67 -12.55 12.76
C ILE A 567 -35.82 -13.97 13.31
N SER A 568 -37.01 -14.37 13.77
CA SER A 568 -37.26 -15.74 14.24
C SER A 568 -37.02 -16.80 13.15
N ALA A 569 -37.30 -16.49 11.89
CA ALA A 569 -37.01 -17.41 10.78
C ALA A 569 -35.50 -17.56 10.54
N LEU A 570 -34.73 -16.47 10.68
CA LEU A 570 -33.28 -16.42 10.52
C LEU A 570 -32.52 -17.11 11.66
N GLU A 571 -33.08 -17.14 12.87
CA GLU A 571 -32.49 -17.84 14.03
C GLU A 571 -32.33 -19.35 13.82
N ASN A 572 -33.04 -19.94 12.85
CA ASN A 572 -32.84 -21.35 12.47
C ASN A 572 -31.53 -21.58 11.69
N TYR A 573 -30.96 -20.52 11.13
CA TYR A 573 -29.77 -20.58 10.27
C TYR A 573 -28.57 -19.87 10.88
N PHE A 574 -28.82 -18.81 11.65
CA PHE A 574 -27.79 -17.96 12.23
C PHE A 574 -27.96 -17.89 13.75
N ARG A 575 -26.85 -17.87 14.48
CA ARG A 575 -26.90 -17.64 15.92
C ARG A 575 -27.33 -16.20 16.23
N PRO A 576 -28.10 -15.95 17.31
CA PRO A 576 -28.50 -14.59 17.70
C PRO A 576 -27.31 -13.63 17.87
N GLU A 577 -26.17 -14.14 18.34
CA GLU A 577 -24.90 -13.41 18.45
C GLU A 577 -24.49 -12.72 17.14
N PHE A 578 -24.61 -13.42 16.00
CA PHE A 578 -24.28 -12.87 14.68
C PHE A 578 -25.31 -11.84 14.22
N LEU A 579 -26.61 -12.13 14.40
CA LEU A 579 -27.69 -11.24 13.98
C LEU A 579 -27.64 -9.90 14.72
N ASN A 580 -27.35 -9.92 16.03
CA ASN A 580 -27.23 -8.73 16.87
C ASN A 580 -26.02 -7.84 16.54
N ARG A 581 -25.09 -8.34 15.72
CA ARG A 581 -23.84 -7.65 15.37
C ARG A 581 -23.93 -6.89 14.05
N LEU A 582 -24.99 -7.13 13.29
CA LEU A 582 -25.31 -6.43 12.05
C LEU A 582 -25.86 -5.04 12.34
N ASP A 583 -25.46 -4.04 11.54
CA ASP A 583 -26.05 -2.70 11.61
C ASP A 583 -27.51 -2.70 11.12
N ALA A 584 -27.86 -3.55 10.15
CA ALA A 584 -29.24 -3.82 9.77
C ALA A 584 -29.46 -5.17 9.05
N ILE A 585 -30.62 -5.77 9.29
CA ILE A 585 -31.17 -6.86 8.46
C ILE A 585 -32.18 -6.24 7.49
N VAL A 586 -31.95 -6.44 6.20
CA VAL A 586 -32.61 -5.70 5.13
C VAL A 586 -33.38 -6.68 4.24
N PRO A 587 -34.72 -6.77 4.40
CA PRO A 587 -35.55 -7.62 3.56
C PRO A 587 -35.74 -7.03 2.17
N PHE A 588 -35.70 -7.90 1.16
CA PHE A 588 -35.99 -7.57 -0.24
C PHE A 588 -37.39 -8.03 -0.62
N ASN A 589 -38.07 -7.19 -1.41
CA ASN A 589 -39.38 -7.51 -1.95
C ASN A 589 -39.25 -8.53 -3.09
N SER A 590 -40.27 -9.39 -3.22
CA SER A 590 -40.47 -10.20 -4.42
C SER A 590 -40.81 -9.28 -5.60
N LEU A 591 -40.15 -9.50 -6.74
CA LEU A 591 -40.39 -8.68 -7.93
C LEU A 591 -41.77 -8.99 -8.54
N THR A 592 -42.45 -7.94 -9.01
CA THR A 592 -43.70 -8.07 -9.75
C THR A 592 -43.45 -8.12 -11.26
N GLU A 593 -44.48 -8.44 -12.03
CA GLU A 593 -44.44 -8.40 -13.49
C GLU A 593 -44.13 -6.99 -14.03
N GLN A 594 -44.67 -5.95 -13.38
CA GLN A 594 -44.37 -4.56 -13.73
C GLN A 594 -42.88 -4.22 -13.54
N ASP A 595 -42.22 -4.87 -12.59
CA ASP A 595 -40.79 -4.67 -12.33
C ASP A 595 -39.92 -5.34 -13.40
N MET A 596 -40.38 -6.44 -14.00
CA MET A 596 -39.69 -7.07 -15.13
C MET A 596 -39.56 -6.11 -16.31
N GLY A 597 -40.63 -5.35 -16.63
CA GLY A 597 -40.60 -4.33 -17.68
C GLY A 597 -39.55 -3.23 -17.42
N LYS A 598 -39.43 -2.77 -16.17
CA LYS A 598 -38.38 -1.81 -15.77
C LYS A 598 -36.98 -2.42 -15.92
N ILE A 599 -36.79 -3.68 -15.54
CA ILE A 599 -35.50 -4.39 -15.67
C ILE A 599 -35.12 -4.60 -17.14
N ILE A 600 -36.09 -4.93 -18.01
CA ILE A 600 -35.88 -5.03 -19.46
C ILE A 600 -35.35 -3.71 -20.01
N ASN A 601 -35.93 -2.57 -19.61
CA ASN A 601 -35.46 -1.26 -20.06
C ASN A 601 -33.97 -1.02 -19.71
N ILE A 602 -33.48 -1.55 -18.59
CA ILE A 602 -32.05 -1.49 -18.23
C ILE A 602 -31.20 -2.28 -19.23
N TYR A 603 -31.61 -3.51 -19.59
CA TYR A 603 -30.91 -4.32 -20.58
C TYR A 603 -30.96 -3.69 -21.98
N LEU A 604 -32.13 -3.19 -22.39
CA LEU A 604 -32.31 -2.51 -23.67
C LEU A 604 -31.43 -1.27 -23.78
N LYS A 605 -31.28 -0.49 -22.71
CA LYS A 605 -30.38 0.67 -22.69
C LYS A 605 -28.92 0.26 -22.89
N LYS A 606 -28.48 -0.85 -22.30
CA LYS A 606 -27.13 -1.40 -22.52
C LYS A 606 -26.93 -1.84 -23.97
N MET A 607 -27.89 -2.61 -24.51
CA MET A 607 -27.88 -3.04 -25.90
C MET A 607 -27.84 -1.84 -26.86
N SER A 608 -28.70 -0.84 -26.63
CA SER A 608 -28.76 0.39 -27.42
C SER A 608 -27.43 1.14 -27.42
N HIS A 609 -26.76 1.23 -26.27
CA HIS A 609 -25.46 1.87 -26.17
C HIS A 609 -24.36 1.13 -26.97
N VAL A 610 -24.39 -0.21 -26.98
CA VAL A 610 -23.45 -1.03 -27.77
C VAL A 610 -23.70 -0.87 -29.27
N LEU A 611 -24.97 -0.89 -29.68
CA LEU A 611 -25.37 -0.74 -31.09
C LEU A 611 -25.13 0.68 -31.63
N ALA A 612 -25.33 1.71 -30.81
CA ALA A 612 -25.06 3.09 -31.19
C ALA A 612 -23.59 3.33 -31.57
N LYS A 613 -22.64 2.66 -30.90
CA LYS A 613 -21.21 2.70 -31.26
C LYS A 613 -20.92 2.12 -32.65
N LYS A 614 -21.82 1.27 -33.16
CA LYS A 614 -21.77 0.70 -34.50
C LYS A 614 -22.64 1.48 -35.50
N GLY A 615 -23.19 2.63 -35.11
CA GLY A 615 -24.07 3.44 -35.95
C GLY A 615 -25.47 2.87 -36.13
N VAL A 616 -25.90 1.95 -35.26
CA VAL A 616 -27.20 1.28 -35.34
C VAL A 616 -28.12 1.76 -34.23
N THR A 617 -29.33 2.24 -34.59
CA THR A 617 -30.38 2.58 -33.63
C THR A 617 -31.30 1.39 -33.41
N VAL A 618 -31.66 1.10 -32.15
CA VAL A 618 -32.62 0.05 -31.81
C VAL A 618 -33.88 0.65 -31.18
N GLU A 619 -35.05 0.21 -31.64
CA GLU A 619 -36.35 0.52 -31.08
C GLU A 619 -37.04 -0.79 -30.70
N VAL A 620 -37.68 -0.81 -29.52
CA VAL A 620 -38.42 -1.99 -29.02
C VAL A 620 -39.77 -1.50 -28.54
N SER A 621 -40.84 -2.05 -29.13
CA SER A 621 -42.21 -1.69 -28.79
C SER A 621 -42.59 -2.16 -27.37
N ASP A 622 -43.63 -1.57 -26.80
CA ASP A 622 -44.05 -1.93 -25.43
C ASP A 622 -44.66 -3.34 -25.38
N GLU A 623 -45.30 -3.79 -26.47
CA GLU A 623 -45.78 -5.17 -26.62
C GLU A 623 -44.62 -6.16 -26.60
N ALA A 624 -43.52 -5.86 -27.30
CA ALA A 624 -42.33 -6.69 -27.27
C ALA A 624 -41.68 -6.72 -25.88
N LYS A 625 -41.70 -5.61 -25.12
CA LYS A 625 -41.22 -5.59 -23.73
C LYS A 625 -42.09 -6.45 -22.82
N ASN A 626 -43.42 -6.35 -22.93
CA ASN A 626 -44.34 -7.15 -22.12
C ASN A 626 -44.17 -8.64 -22.41
N PHE A 627 -44.04 -9.02 -23.68
CA PHE A 627 -43.75 -10.41 -24.06
C PHE A 627 -42.45 -10.95 -23.45
N LEU A 628 -41.37 -10.15 -23.47
CA LEU A 628 -40.10 -10.53 -22.86
C LEU A 628 -40.20 -10.60 -21.33
N ALA A 629 -41.06 -9.76 -20.72
CA ALA A 629 -41.29 -9.73 -19.29
C ALA A 629 -41.99 -11.01 -18.82
N GLU A 630 -43.09 -11.39 -19.48
CA GLU A 630 -43.82 -12.64 -19.21
C GLU A 630 -42.92 -13.87 -19.36
N LYS A 631 -42.17 -13.94 -20.46
CA LYS A 631 -41.27 -15.07 -20.73
C LYS A 631 -40.07 -15.14 -19.79
N GLY A 632 -39.62 -13.99 -19.28
CA GLY A 632 -38.47 -13.87 -18.39
C GLY A 632 -38.82 -13.91 -16.91
N TYR A 633 -40.11 -13.86 -16.56
CA TYR A 633 -40.60 -13.91 -15.20
C TYR A 633 -40.75 -15.37 -14.74
N ASP A 634 -40.12 -15.70 -13.62
CA ASP A 634 -40.31 -16.97 -12.95
C ASP A 634 -40.55 -16.70 -11.46
N LYS A 635 -41.67 -17.18 -10.92
CA LYS A 635 -42.05 -16.96 -9.52
C LYS A 635 -41.01 -17.50 -8.52
N LYS A 636 -40.26 -18.54 -8.89
CA LYS A 636 -39.22 -19.17 -8.06
C LYS A 636 -37.84 -18.53 -8.25
N PHE A 637 -37.50 -18.12 -9.47
CA PHE A 637 -36.16 -17.61 -9.82
C PHE A 637 -36.07 -16.09 -10.03
N GLY A 638 -37.19 -15.37 -9.88
CA GLY A 638 -37.26 -13.92 -10.05
C GLY A 638 -36.85 -13.47 -11.47
N ALA A 639 -36.13 -12.36 -11.57
CA ALA A 639 -35.66 -11.82 -12.85
C ALA A 639 -34.42 -12.53 -13.44
N ARG A 640 -33.97 -13.64 -12.85
CA ARG A 640 -32.73 -14.33 -13.27
C ARG A 640 -32.78 -14.84 -14.72
N PRO A 641 -33.90 -15.40 -15.23
CA PRO A 641 -34.01 -15.83 -16.63
C PRO A 641 -34.03 -14.68 -17.63
N LEU A 642 -34.46 -13.48 -17.20
CA LEU A 642 -34.72 -12.33 -18.05
C LEU A 642 -33.50 -11.91 -18.90
N ARG A 643 -32.29 -11.97 -18.33
CA ARG A 643 -31.06 -11.70 -19.06
C ARG A 643 -30.89 -12.62 -20.26
N ARG A 644 -31.10 -13.93 -20.06
CA ARG A 644 -31.00 -14.94 -21.12
C ARG A 644 -32.09 -14.73 -22.17
N VAL A 645 -33.30 -14.34 -21.75
CA VAL A 645 -34.39 -14.01 -22.67
C VAL A 645 -34.02 -12.83 -23.57
N VAL A 646 -33.42 -11.76 -23.05
CA VAL A 646 -32.94 -10.63 -23.86
C VAL A 646 -31.80 -11.04 -24.79
N GLU A 647 -30.79 -11.76 -24.29
CA GLU A 647 -29.65 -12.23 -25.09
C GLU A 647 -30.10 -13.13 -26.26
N GLN A 648 -31.04 -14.04 -26.02
CA GLN A 648 -31.52 -15.00 -27.02
C GLN A 648 -32.53 -14.40 -28.00
N ASN A 649 -33.48 -13.59 -27.53
CA ASN A 649 -34.60 -13.13 -28.37
C ASN A 649 -34.37 -11.73 -28.97
N LEU A 650 -33.42 -10.95 -28.46
CA LEU A 650 -33.08 -9.62 -29.00
C LEU A 650 -31.64 -9.53 -29.50
N GLU A 651 -30.65 -9.77 -28.63
CA GLU A 651 -29.25 -9.54 -29.00
C GLU A 651 -28.77 -10.49 -30.10
N THR A 652 -29.11 -11.77 -30.01
CA THR A 652 -28.71 -12.79 -31.00
C THR A 652 -29.33 -12.50 -32.39
N PRO A 653 -30.64 -12.23 -32.52
CA PRO A 653 -31.23 -11.83 -33.81
C PRO A 653 -30.63 -10.53 -34.36
N ALA A 654 -30.43 -9.50 -33.52
CA ALA A 654 -29.81 -8.25 -33.93
C ALA A 654 -28.38 -8.46 -34.44
N ALA A 655 -27.58 -9.27 -33.74
CA ALA A 655 -26.22 -9.60 -34.16
C ALA A 655 -26.19 -10.34 -35.49
N LYS A 656 -27.08 -11.35 -35.68
CA LYS A 656 -27.19 -12.07 -36.95
C LYS A 656 -27.59 -11.16 -38.11
N LEU A 657 -28.51 -10.22 -37.87
CA LEU A 657 -28.92 -9.25 -38.89
C LEU A 657 -27.75 -8.34 -39.29
N ILE A 658 -27.03 -7.77 -38.33
CA ILE A 658 -25.87 -6.90 -38.60
C ILE A 658 -24.76 -7.65 -39.32
N LEU A 659 -24.53 -8.92 -38.98
CA LEU A 659 -23.53 -9.75 -39.68
C LEU A 659 -23.93 -10.07 -41.12
N ARG A 660 -25.22 -10.28 -41.38
CA ARG A 660 -25.73 -10.54 -42.74
C ARG A 660 -25.82 -9.26 -43.58
N GLU A 661 -26.18 -8.15 -42.95
CA GLU A 661 -26.46 -6.85 -43.56
C GLU A 661 -25.68 -5.76 -42.80
N PRO A 662 -24.37 -5.58 -43.07
CA PRO A 662 -23.51 -4.63 -42.35
C PRO A 662 -23.95 -3.17 -42.44
N ASP A 663 -24.73 -2.81 -43.46
CA ASP A 663 -25.26 -1.46 -43.68
C ASP A 663 -26.54 -1.16 -42.86
N THR A 664 -26.98 -2.08 -42.01
CA THR A 664 -28.18 -1.91 -41.17
C THR A 664 -28.01 -0.72 -40.23
N LYS A 665 -28.80 0.35 -40.44
CA LYS A 665 -28.79 1.54 -39.57
C LYS A 665 -29.87 1.54 -38.49
N LYS A 666 -30.96 0.79 -38.69
CA LYS A 666 -32.09 0.71 -37.76
C LYS A 666 -32.53 -0.74 -37.55
N ILE A 667 -32.76 -1.07 -36.29
CA ILE A 667 -33.33 -2.33 -35.83
C ILE A 667 -34.59 -2.01 -35.03
N GLU A 668 -35.68 -2.68 -35.36
CA GLU A 668 -36.97 -2.53 -34.71
C GLU A 668 -37.49 -3.90 -34.28
N PHE A 669 -37.86 -4.02 -33.00
CA PHE A 669 -38.51 -5.18 -32.44
C PHE A 669 -39.95 -4.84 -32.07
N THR A 670 -40.90 -5.57 -32.63
CA THR A 670 -42.34 -5.48 -32.32
C THR A 670 -42.86 -6.87 -31.98
N ALA A 671 -43.98 -6.97 -31.26
CA ALA A 671 -44.64 -8.23 -30.98
C ALA A 671 -46.15 -8.12 -31.26
N ASP A 672 -46.75 -9.24 -31.65
CA ASP A 672 -48.21 -9.45 -31.60
C ASP A 672 -48.52 -10.64 -30.67
N ASP A 673 -49.75 -11.15 -30.68
CA ASP A 673 -50.16 -12.27 -29.83
C ASP A 673 -49.48 -13.61 -30.21
N LYS A 674 -48.81 -13.68 -31.37
CA LYS A 674 -48.30 -14.93 -31.97
C LYS A 674 -46.82 -14.92 -32.31
N HIS A 675 -46.18 -13.78 -32.54
CA HIS A 675 -44.79 -13.70 -32.94
C HIS A 675 -44.07 -12.45 -32.40
N LEU A 676 -42.76 -12.61 -32.14
CA LEU A 676 -41.83 -11.50 -32.05
C LEU A 676 -41.26 -11.23 -33.45
N TYR A 677 -41.24 -9.96 -33.86
CA TYR A 677 -40.77 -9.52 -35.17
C TYR A 677 -39.47 -8.73 -35.05
N LEU A 678 -38.62 -8.87 -36.05
CA LEU A 678 -37.40 -8.09 -36.28
C LEU A 678 -37.51 -7.40 -37.64
N ASN A 679 -37.59 -6.08 -37.67
CA ASN A 679 -37.82 -5.29 -38.90
C ASN A 679 -38.99 -5.85 -39.73
N GLY A 680 -40.09 -6.22 -39.07
CA GLY A 680 -41.29 -6.80 -39.69
C GLY A 680 -41.21 -8.29 -40.07
N LYS A 681 -40.08 -8.98 -39.84
CA LYS A 681 -39.95 -10.43 -40.07
C LYS A 681 -40.12 -11.20 -38.76
N ALA A 682 -41.03 -12.17 -38.74
CA ALA A 682 -41.21 -13.04 -37.58
C ALA A 682 -39.90 -13.80 -37.30
N ILE A 683 -39.42 -13.72 -36.06
CA ILE A 683 -38.19 -14.36 -35.59
C ILE A 683 -38.43 -15.37 -34.47
N PHE A 684 -39.62 -15.37 -33.86
CA PHE A 684 -39.97 -16.28 -32.77
C PHE A 684 -41.49 -16.45 -32.65
N ASP A 685 -41.99 -17.68 -32.48
CA ASP A 685 -43.42 -17.99 -32.24
C ASP A 685 -43.75 -17.92 -30.74
N ILE A 686 -44.86 -17.26 -30.39
CA ILE A 686 -45.31 -16.94 -29.02
C ILE A 686 -46.22 -18.02 -28.42
N SER A 687 -46.62 -19.04 -29.19
CA SER A 687 -47.66 -20.02 -28.82
C SER A 687 -47.59 -20.49 -27.35
N PRO A 688 -48.72 -20.42 -26.60
CA PRO A 688 -48.78 -20.83 -25.21
C PRO A 688 -48.62 -22.35 -25.12
N LYS A 689 -47.70 -22.78 -24.25
CA LYS A 689 -47.37 -24.18 -23.96
C LYS A 689 -48.48 -24.96 -23.21
N VAL A 690 -49.76 -24.66 -23.44
CA VAL A 690 -50.87 -25.23 -22.64
C VAL A 690 -51.84 -26.10 -23.45
N GLU A 691 -51.93 -26.01 -24.78
CA GLU A 691 -52.95 -26.80 -25.52
C GLU A 691 -52.46 -28.12 -26.15
N GLU A 692 -51.15 -28.34 -26.34
CA GLU A 692 -50.67 -29.60 -26.95
C GLU A 692 -50.68 -30.80 -25.98
N LYS A 693 -50.63 -30.59 -24.65
CA LYS A 693 -50.74 -31.69 -23.70
C LYS A 693 -52.17 -32.20 -23.51
N VAL A 694 -53.17 -31.32 -23.62
CA VAL A 694 -54.58 -31.73 -23.45
C VAL A 694 -55.06 -32.52 -24.66
N LYS A 695 -54.64 -32.16 -25.88
CA LYS A 695 -54.99 -32.92 -27.09
C LYS A 695 -54.26 -34.27 -27.21
N GLU A 696 -53.02 -34.38 -26.74
CA GLU A 696 -52.33 -35.68 -26.67
C GLU A 696 -52.90 -36.61 -25.59
N ASP A 697 -53.36 -36.05 -24.46
CA ASP A 697 -53.97 -36.85 -23.39
C ASP A 697 -55.44 -37.22 -23.68
N GLU A 698 -56.19 -36.39 -24.43
CA GLU A 698 -57.53 -36.75 -24.94
C GLU A 698 -57.47 -37.78 -26.07
N ALA A 699 -56.52 -37.67 -27.01
CA ALA A 699 -56.32 -38.67 -28.06
C ALA A 699 -55.87 -40.04 -27.50
N LYS A 700 -55.07 -40.06 -26.42
CA LYS A 700 -54.68 -41.30 -25.72
C LYS A 700 -55.78 -41.87 -24.82
N ALA A 701 -56.83 -41.10 -24.51
CA ALA A 701 -57.98 -41.55 -23.73
C ALA A 701 -59.10 -42.12 -24.62
N GLU A 702 -59.21 -41.67 -25.88
CA GLU A 702 -60.13 -42.25 -26.87
C GLU A 702 -59.62 -43.58 -27.45
N ASP A 703 -58.32 -43.71 -27.74
CA ASP A 703 -57.71 -44.97 -28.22
C ASP A 703 -57.69 -46.12 -27.17
N LYS A 704 -58.05 -45.84 -25.91
CA LYS A 704 -58.15 -46.85 -24.84
C LYS A 704 -59.58 -47.31 -24.55
N LYS A 705 -60.57 -46.86 -25.32
CA LYS A 705 -61.98 -47.26 -25.16
C LYS A 705 -62.51 -48.18 -26.27
N GLU A 706 -61.72 -48.52 -27.28
CA GLU A 706 -62.14 -49.40 -28.39
C GLU A 706 -61.37 -50.74 -28.52
N ASP A 707 -60.58 -51.16 -27.52
CA ASP A 707 -60.00 -52.52 -27.46
C ASP A 707 -60.47 -53.34 -26.25
#